data_AF-A0A9P9FLB1-F1
#
_entry.id   AF-A0A9P9FLB1-F1
#
_cell.length_a   1.000
_cell.length_b   1.000
_cell.length_c   1.000
_cell.angle_alpha   90.00
_cell.angle_beta   90.00
_cell.angle_gamma   90.00
#
_symmetry.space_group_name_H-M   'P 1'
#
loop_
_entity.id
_entity.type
_entity.pdbx_description
1 polymer ?
#
loop_
_entity_poly.entity_id
_entity_poly.type
_entity_poly.pdbx_seq_one_letter_code
_entity_poly.pdbx_strand_id
1 'polypeptide(L)'
;MSASSITAMRLARARHPTAMTVSRFARSSLTLQSRSPVQLRTFTKFSGASTTTRTQTTQGTVRRLPSHFFLRGLSGKPLPQRKSRILNFCYRGAAWLGTTLTIFGIGVFAFFVYDASTYQDHPIQGDIDVSKVALQPRRGGSKNLPVAEVYIDDNDSEDKRRLKEKPRLVILGGGWGGVALLKELNPDDYHVTVISPTNYFLFTPMLPSATVGTLEMRSLVEPIRRILSRVKGNFIRARAENVDFSHKMVEVAQLDAQGKETRFYVPYDKLVIAVGSVTNPHGVKGLENAFFLKDINDARMIRNKVIQNLELACLPTTSDEERKRLLSFVVSGGGPTGVEFAAELVDLLNEDLTRHFPRLLRNEISVHLIQSRSHILNTYDETVSKYAEDRFARDQVQIMTNSRVKEVQPEKIIFSQKTDDGTVVTKELPIGFCLWSTGVSQNGLCKTISDQLGGSQTNRHALETDTHLRVNGTPLGDVYAIGDCSTVQNNVADHIVTFLRSLAWKRGKDPETLQLHFSDWREVAQDVRKRFPQAVNHLKRLDKLFNEFDKDQSGTLDFGELRELLRQIDSKLTSLPATAQRAHQQGQYLARKFNRMSRIAEGLRVNEIYEGDVDAAVHKAFEYRHLGSLAYVGNSAVFDLGDGWNFAGGLWAVYAWRSVYFAQSVSFRTRILMAMDWAKRGLFGRDLMSF
;
A
#
# COMPACT_ATOMS: atom_id res chain seq x y z
N MET A 1 -19.78 -58.38 37.58
CA MET A 1 -21.00 -59.23 37.53
C MET A 1 -21.54 -59.21 36.11
N SER A 2 -21.63 -60.39 35.49
CA SER A 2 -22.38 -60.85 34.27
C SER A 2 -22.73 -59.84 33.15
N ALA A 3 -22.32 -60.04 31.88
CA ALA A 3 -22.81 -61.03 30.89
C ALA A 3 -24.31 -60.85 30.56
N SER A 4 -24.89 -60.90 29.34
CA SER A 4 -24.49 -61.24 27.96
C SER A 4 -25.68 -60.98 27.00
N SER A 5 -25.44 -61.08 25.68
CA SER A 5 -26.36 -61.37 24.52
C SER A 5 -26.38 -60.24 23.49
N ILE A 6 -25.78 -60.29 22.28
CA ILE A 6 -25.80 -61.24 21.15
C ILE A 6 -27.21 -61.53 20.61
N THR A 7 -27.51 -61.01 19.40
CA THR A 7 -28.16 -61.75 18.30
C THR A 7 -27.81 -61.06 16.97
N ALA A 8 -27.40 -61.87 15.99
CA ALA A 8 -27.02 -61.50 14.63
C ALA A 8 -27.98 -62.14 13.59
N MET A 9 -27.74 -61.82 12.30
CA MET A 9 -28.37 -62.26 11.03
C MET A 9 -29.45 -61.32 10.48
N ARG A 10 -29.49 -60.95 9.18
CA ARG A 10 -29.06 -61.69 7.96
C ARG A 10 -28.93 -60.76 6.73
N LEU A 11 -28.01 -61.13 5.83
CA LEU A 11 -27.77 -60.65 4.46
C LEU A 11 -28.79 -61.18 3.43
N ALA A 12 -29.02 -60.45 2.32
CA ALA A 12 -29.03 -60.92 0.91
C ALA A 12 -29.54 -59.82 -0.06
N ARG A 13 -28.70 -59.28 -0.96
CA ARG A 13 -28.48 -59.62 -2.40
C ARG A 13 -29.57 -59.15 -3.40
N ALA A 14 -29.20 -58.25 -4.32
CA ALA A 14 -29.71 -58.14 -5.69
C ALA A 14 -28.64 -57.46 -6.57
N ARG A 15 -27.90 -58.19 -7.43
CA ARG A 15 -28.17 -58.57 -8.83
C ARG A 15 -27.96 -57.44 -9.85
N HIS A 16 -26.86 -57.55 -10.62
CA HIS A 16 -26.69 -56.99 -11.97
C HIS A 16 -27.74 -57.56 -12.94
N PRO A 17 -27.96 -56.86 -14.07
CA PRO A 17 -27.52 -57.46 -15.33
C PRO A 17 -26.82 -56.48 -16.30
N THR A 18 -26.26 -57.12 -17.32
CA THR A 18 -25.33 -56.73 -18.37
C THR A 18 -25.95 -56.10 -19.63
N ALA A 19 -25.05 -55.46 -20.41
CA ALA A 19 -24.93 -55.46 -21.87
C ALA A 19 -25.50 -54.28 -22.70
N MET A 20 -24.53 -53.51 -23.23
CA MET A 20 -24.35 -53.02 -24.61
C MET A 20 -25.56 -52.74 -25.51
N THR A 21 -25.65 -51.48 -25.96
CA THR A 21 -26.06 -51.17 -27.34
C THR A 21 -25.15 -50.07 -27.92
N VAL A 22 -24.48 -50.42 -29.00
CA VAL A 22 -23.71 -49.54 -29.90
C VAL A 22 -24.70 -48.76 -30.77
N SER A 23 -24.53 -47.44 -30.90
CA SER A 23 -25.04 -46.73 -32.08
C SER A 23 -24.01 -45.72 -32.60
N ARG A 24 -23.54 -45.99 -33.82
CA ARG A 24 -22.83 -45.08 -34.72
C ARG A 24 -23.88 -44.40 -35.59
N PHE A 25 -23.93 -43.07 -35.61
CA PHE A 25 -24.43 -42.22 -36.72
C PHE A 25 -24.01 -40.78 -36.37
N ALA A 26 -23.62 -39.87 -37.24
CA ALA A 26 -23.04 -39.87 -38.58
C ALA A 26 -22.48 -38.45 -38.75
N ARG A 27 -21.39 -38.31 -39.51
CA ARG A 27 -20.90 -37.02 -39.99
C ARG A 27 -21.99 -36.37 -40.85
N SER A 28 -22.27 -35.09 -40.64
CA SER A 28 -22.81 -34.23 -41.69
C SER A 28 -22.06 -32.90 -41.72
N SER A 29 -21.23 -32.81 -42.74
CA SER A 29 -20.71 -31.59 -43.33
C SER A 29 -21.84 -30.88 -44.09
N LEU A 30 -22.07 -29.60 -43.81
CA LEU A 30 -22.77 -28.70 -44.73
C LEU A 30 -21.97 -27.40 -44.87
N THR A 31 -21.39 -27.29 -46.05
CA THR A 31 -20.73 -26.14 -46.65
C THR A 31 -21.75 -25.24 -47.34
N LEU A 32 -21.49 -23.93 -47.29
CA LEU A 32 -21.76 -22.88 -48.27
C LEU A 32 -23.21 -22.50 -48.64
N GLN A 33 -23.57 -21.25 -48.29
CA GLN A 33 -23.81 -20.15 -49.26
C GLN A 33 -23.94 -18.83 -48.44
N SER A 34 -22.98 -17.91 -48.50
CA SER A 34 -22.65 -16.90 -49.53
C SER A 34 -23.52 -15.62 -49.48
N ARG A 35 -22.81 -14.49 -49.62
CA ARG A 35 -23.20 -13.08 -49.88
C ARG A 35 -23.09 -12.17 -48.65
N SER A 36 -22.39 -11.04 -48.64
CA SER A 36 -21.31 -10.45 -49.44
C SER A 36 -20.72 -9.35 -48.53
N PRO A 37 -19.43 -8.97 -48.63
CA PRO A 37 -18.79 -7.99 -47.76
C PRO A 37 -18.75 -6.60 -48.43
N VAL A 38 -17.86 -5.70 -47.93
CA VAL A 38 -17.26 -4.52 -48.61
C VAL A 38 -17.89 -3.17 -48.16
N GLN A 39 -17.17 -2.12 -47.71
CA GLN A 39 -15.74 -1.79 -47.67
C GLN A 39 -15.45 -0.64 -46.69
N LEU A 40 -14.21 -0.63 -46.19
CA LEU A 40 -13.51 0.53 -45.65
C LEU A 40 -13.44 1.68 -46.66
N ARG A 41 -13.59 2.93 -46.19
CA ARG A 41 -13.19 4.13 -46.94
C ARG A 41 -11.96 4.77 -46.29
N THR A 42 -10.83 4.65 -46.97
CA THR A 42 -9.65 5.49 -46.81
C THR A 42 -9.60 6.52 -47.93
N PHE A 43 -9.13 7.70 -47.56
CA PHE A 43 -8.86 8.87 -48.39
C PHE A 43 -7.89 8.58 -49.55
N THR A 44 -8.09 9.23 -50.70
CA THR A 44 -7.05 10.07 -51.35
C THR A 44 -7.59 10.89 -52.52
N LYS A 45 -6.89 12.03 -52.72
CA LYS A 45 -7.02 13.13 -53.69
C LYS A 45 -7.01 12.67 -55.16
N PHE A 46 -7.62 13.44 -56.07
CA PHE A 46 -6.90 14.37 -56.98
C PHE A 46 -7.81 15.15 -57.94
N SER A 47 -7.29 16.33 -58.30
CA SER A 47 -7.56 17.33 -59.34
C SER A 47 -8.61 17.10 -60.45
N GLY A 48 -9.22 18.23 -60.85
CA GLY A 48 -8.82 18.85 -62.13
C GLY A 48 -9.90 19.16 -63.16
N ALA A 49 -9.99 20.45 -63.51
CA ALA A 49 -10.40 21.04 -64.81
C ALA A 49 -11.89 20.95 -65.23
N SER A 50 -12.56 22.11 -65.28
CA SER A 50 -12.97 22.85 -66.51
C SER A 50 -14.22 22.25 -67.17
N THR A 51 -15.31 22.95 -67.47
CA THR A 51 -15.41 24.02 -68.48
C THR A 51 -16.83 24.61 -68.47
N THR A 52 -16.90 25.89 -68.84
CA THR A 52 -18.02 26.81 -69.16
C THR A 52 -19.36 26.28 -69.69
N THR A 53 -20.44 27.00 -69.34
CA THR A 53 -21.43 27.76 -70.19
C THR A 53 -22.72 28.00 -69.40
N ARG A 54 -23.65 28.92 -69.69
CA ARG A 54 -23.70 30.34 -70.10
C ARG A 54 -25.19 30.75 -69.91
N THR A 55 -25.47 31.92 -69.31
CA THR A 55 -26.62 32.85 -69.47
C THR A 55 -28.09 32.39 -69.40
N GLN A 56 -28.91 33.11 -68.60
CA GLN A 56 -29.95 34.11 -69.00
C GLN A 56 -30.73 34.55 -67.73
N THR A 57 -30.61 35.79 -67.23
CA THR A 57 -31.41 37.02 -67.47
C THR A 57 -32.90 36.96 -67.11
N THR A 58 -33.31 37.75 -66.11
CA THR A 58 -34.51 38.62 -66.15
C THR A 58 -34.29 39.87 -65.30
N GLN A 59 -34.63 41.01 -65.89
CA GLN A 59 -34.49 42.38 -65.39
C GLN A 59 -35.71 42.81 -64.55
N GLY A 60 -35.51 43.76 -63.63
CA GLY A 60 -36.54 44.57 -63.00
C GLY A 60 -35.98 45.98 -62.73
N THR A 61 -36.65 46.99 -63.27
CA THR A 61 -36.12 48.32 -63.64
C THR A 61 -36.43 49.41 -62.61
N VAL A 62 -35.39 50.12 -62.16
CA VAL A 62 -35.19 51.58 -62.05
C VAL A 62 -36.31 52.50 -61.51
N ARG A 63 -35.95 53.30 -60.49
CA ARG A 63 -36.27 54.75 -60.42
C ARG A 63 -35.01 55.54 -60.06
N ARG A 64 -34.85 56.71 -60.69
CA ARG A 64 -33.59 57.46 -60.86
C ARG A 64 -33.82 58.96 -60.56
N LEU A 65 -32.71 59.65 -60.24
CA LEU A 65 -32.35 61.09 -60.36
C LEU A 65 -32.48 61.99 -59.11
N PRO A 66 -31.71 63.12 -59.00
CA PRO A 66 -30.39 63.47 -59.58
C PRO A 66 -29.40 64.15 -58.57
N SER A 67 -28.12 63.76 -58.55
CA SER A 67 -26.88 64.51 -58.90
C SER A 67 -26.83 66.04 -58.71
N HIS A 68 -25.79 66.54 -58.01
CA HIS A 68 -24.72 67.43 -58.55
C HIS A 68 -23.49 67.41 -57.61
N PHE A 69 -22.42 66.68 -57.98
CA PHE A 69 -21.11 67.16 -58.50
C PHE A 69 -20.08 67.62 -57.45
N PHE A 70 -19.00 66.83 -57.30
CA PHE A 70 -17.61 67.29 -57.54
C PHE A 70 -16.72 66.06 -57.82
N LEU A 71 -16.14 66.05 -59.03
CA LEU A 71 -15.08 65.13 -59.41
C LEU A 71 -13.76 65.58 -58.76
N ARG A 72 -13.07 64.67 -58.07
CA ARG A 72 -11.64 64.77 -57.76
C ARG A 72 -11.03 63.37 -57.80
N GLY A 73 -10.14 63.12 -58.75
CA GLY A 73 -9.38 61.88 -58.81
C GLY A 73 -8.43 61.78 -57.62
N LEU A 74 -8.48 60.66 -56.89
CA LEU A 74 -7.54 60.35 -55.82
C LEU A 74 -7.13 58.87 -55.83
N SER A 75 -5.94 58.65 -56.39
CA SER A 75 -4.91 57.71 -55.96
C SER A 75 -5.32 56.24 -55.74
N GLY A 76 -5.05 55.40 -56.76
CA GLY A 76 -4.90 53.95 -56.63
C GLY A 76 -3.63 53.51 -55.88
N LYS A 77 -3.36 54.10 -54.70
CA LYS A 77 -2.38 53.56 -53.76
C LYS A 77 -3.13 52.97 -52.57
N PRO A 78 -2.93 51.69 -52.21
CA PRO A 78 -3.48 51.16 -50.98
C PRO A 78 -2.94 51.98 -49.80
N LEU A 79 -3.81 52.32 -48.84
CA LEU A 79 -3.39 52.88 -47.55
C LEU A 79 -2.29 51.98 -46.98
N PRO A 80 -1.16 52.54 -46.50
CA PRO A 80 -0.13 51.73 -45.88
C PRO A 80 -0.71 51.09 -44.62
N GLN A 81 -1.08 49.81 -44.70
CA GLN A 81 -1.27 48.99 -43.51
C GLN A 81 0.11 48.80 -42.86
N ARG A 82 0.58 49.82 -42.14
CA ARG A 82 1.52 49.58 -41.04
C ARG A 82 0.74 48.84 -39.97
N LYS A 83 0.57 47.52 -40.16
CA LYS A 83 0.26 46.59 -39.07
C LYS A 83 1.46 46.66 -38.12
N SER A 84 1.41 47.62 -37.21
CA SER A 84 2.40 47.75 -36.15
C SER A 84 2.50 46.39 -35.49
N ARG A 85 3.69 45.78 -35.55
CA ARG A 85 3.95 44.47 -34.95
C ARG A 85 3.61 44.50 -33.46
N ILE A 86 3.82 45.65 -32.82
CA ILE A 86 3.46 45.93 -31.43
C ILE A 86 1.94 45.91 -31.27
N LEU A 87 1.18 46.61 -32.12
CA LEU A 87 -0.28 46.65 -32.00
C LEU A 87 -0.92 45.26 -32.24
N ASN A 88 -0.41 44.49 -33.19
CA ASN A 88 -0.82 43.09 -33.41
C ASN A 88 -0.43 42.18 -32.24
N PHE A 89 0.74 42.40 -31.63
CA PHE A 89 1.17 41.67 -30.44
C PHE A 89 0.26 41.99 -29.24
N CYS A 90 -0.05 43.27 -29.00
CA CYS A 90 -0.97 43.71 -27.97
C CYS A 90 -2.39 43.16 -28.19
N TYR A 91 -2.90 43.20 -29.42
CA TYR A 91 -4.22 42.63 -29.74
C TYR A 91 -4.27 41.12 -29.52
N ARG A 92 -3.25 40.38 -29.98
CA ARG A 92 -3.16 38.93 -29.74
C ARG A 92 -3.01 38.60 -28.26
N GLY A 93 -2.22 39.39 -27.52
CA GLY A 93 -2.08 39.27 -26.07
C GLY A 93 -3.42 39.49 -25.35
N ALA A 94 -4.14 40.56 -25.70
CA ALA A 94 -5.46 40.87 -25.15
C ALA A 94 -6.51 39.80 -25.51
N ALA A 95 -6.50 39.29 -26.75
CA ALA A 95 -7.40 38.23 -27.18
C ALA A 95 -7.12 36.91 -26.43
N TRP A 96 -5.84 36.56 -26.24
CA TRP A 96 -5.45 35.37 -25.47
C TRP A 96 -5.88 35.51 -24.01
N LEU A 97 -5.60 36.66 -23.39
CA LEU A 97 -5.97 36.97 -22.02
C LEU A 97 -7.50 36.98 -21.82
N GLY A 98 -8.25 37.58 -22.75
CA GLY A 98 -9.71 37.55 -22.74
C GLY A 98 -10.28 36.15 -22.93
N THR A 99 -9.68 35.33 -23.80
CA THR A 99 -10.08 33.93 -24.00
C THR A 99 -9.81 33.11 -22.74
N THR A 100 -8.64 33.26 -22.10
CA THR A 100 -8.29 32.58 -20.86
C THR A 100 -9.23 32.98 -19.71
N LEU A 101 -9.52 34.27 -19.55
CA LEU A 101 -10.48 34.76 -18.54
C LEU A 101 -11.89 34.22 -18.79
N THR A 102 -12.31 34.14 -20.06
CA THR A 102 -13.63 33.60 -20.41
C THR A 102 -13.71 32.10 -20.11
N ILE A 103 -12.69 31.31 -20.48
CA ILE A 103 -12.64 29.87 -20.19
C ILE A 103 -12.61 29.64 -18.68
N PHE A 104 -11.80 30.41 -17.94
CA PHE A 104 -11.72 30.30 -16.49
C PHE A 104 -13.04 30.72 -15.82
N GLY A 105 -13.67 31.81 -16.28
CA GLY A 105 -14.97 32.27 -15.82
C GLY A 105 -16.08 31.26 -16.06
N ILE A 106 -16.11 30.62 -17.25
CA ILE A 106 -17.03 29.51 -17.55
C ILE A 106 -16.76 28.32 -16.63
N GLY A 107 -15.49 27.99 -16.37
CA GLY A 107 -15.11 26.90 -15.47
C GLY A 107 -15.57 27.15 -14.02
N VAL A 108 -15.36 28.37 -13.51
CA VAL A 108 -15.81 28.78 -12.17
C VAL A 108 -17.33 28.80 -12.08
N PHE A 109 -18.02 29.35 -13.10
CA PHE A 109 -19.47 29.36 -13.14
C PHE A 109 -20.04 27.93 -13.21
N ALA A 110 -19.49 27.07 -14.06
CA ALA A 110 -19.87 25.66 -14.15
C ALA A 110 -19.60 24.92 -12.84
N PHE A 111 -18.50 25.24 -12.14
CA PHE A 111 -18.22 24.71 -10.81
C PHE A 111 -19.32 25.12 -9.81
N PHE A 112 -19.70 26.39 -9.74
CA PHE A 112 -20.76 26.84 -8.83
C PHE A 112 -22.15 26.32 -9.20
N VAL A 113 -22.46 26.18 -10.49
CA VAL A 113 -23.69 25.52 -10.95
C VAL A 113 -23.69 24.05 -10.54
N TYR A 114 -22.56 23.34 -10.74
CA TYR A 114 -22.41 21.97 -10.31
C TYR A 114 -22.53 21.85 -8.78
N ASP A 115 -21.81 22.67 -8.02
CA ASP A 115 -21.82 22.73 -6.56
C ASP A 115 -23.26 22.97 -6.04
N ALA A 116 -23.92 24.03 -6.51
CA ALA A 116 -25.32 24.33 -6.18
C ALA A 116 -26.27 23.19 -6.57
N SER A 117 -26.03 22.50 -7.69
CA SER A 117 -26.84 21.35 -8.12
C SER A 117 -26.52 20.05 -7.38
N THR A 118 -25.37 19.96 -6.71
CA THR A 118 -24.94 18.79 -5.94
C THR A 118 -25.53 18.79 -4.53
N TYR A 119 -25.91 19.97 -4.01
CA TYR A 119 -26.81 20.10 -2.87
C TYR A 119 -28.24 19.76 -3.28
N GLN A 120 -28.52 18.50 -3.64
CA GLN A 120 -29.89 18.01 -3.70
C GLN A 120 -30.27 17.46 -2.33
N ASP A 121 -31.20 18.15 -1.65
CA ASP A 121 -31.89 17.70 -0.44
C ASP A 121 -32.89 16.57 -0.75
N HIS A 122 -32.42 15.50 -1.36
CA HIS A 122 -33.20 14.27 -1.48
C HIS A 122 -32.36 13.09 -0.99
N PRO A 123 -32.11 12.97 0.34
CA PRO A 123 -31.99 11.63 0.89
C PRO A 123 -33.25 10.88 0.46
N ILE A 124 -33.08 9.65 -0.02
CA ILE A 124 -34.20 8.73 -0.27
C ILE A 124 -34.95 8.61 1.06
N GLN A 125 -36.00 9.42 1.26
CA GLN A 125 -36.89 9.40 2.42
C GLN A 125 -37.85 8.22 2.22
N GLY A 126 -37.31 7.01 2.35
CA GLY A 126 -38.09 5.78 2.44
C GLY A 126 -37.79 5.11 3.77
N ASP A 127 -38.78 4.45 4.34
CA ASP A 127 -38.56 3.61 5.51
C ASP A 127 -37.66 2.43 5.10
N ILE A 128 -36.52 2.30 5.78
CA ILE A 128 -35.58 1.18 5.58
C ILE A 128 -35.89 0.12 6.62
N ASP A 129 -36.21 -1.09 6.17
CA ASP A 129 -36.45 -2.23 7.06
C ASP A 129 -35.14 -2.69 7.71
N VAL A 130 -35.01 -2.54 9.02
CA VAL A 130 -33.83 -2.95 9.79
C VAL A 130 -34.05 -4.34 10.38
N SER A 131 -33.11 -5.26 10.13
CA SER A 131 -33.19 -6.60 10.70
C SER A 131 -33.21 -6.56 12.23
N LYS A 132 -34.22 -7.21 12.84
CA LYS A 132 -34.30 -7.38 14.31
C LYS A 132 -33.04 -8.02 14.90
N VAL A 133 -32.39 -8.92 14.16
CA VAL A 133 -31.16 -9.61 14.59
C VAL A 133 -29.98 -8.64 14.65
N ALA A 134 -29.94 -7.60 13.81
CA ALA A 134 -28.90 -6.58 13.87
C ALA A 134 -29.04 -5.67 15.11
N LEU A 135 -30.27 -5.42 15.55
CA LEU A 135 -30.56 -4.62 16.75
C LEU A 135 -30.46 -5.42 18.05
N GLN A 136 -30.79 -6.71 17.99
CA GLN A 136 -30.76 -7.64 19.11
C GLN A 136 -29.93 -8.88 18.72
N PRO A 137 -28.59 -8.74 18.67
CA PRO A 137 -27.71 -9.82 18.24
C PRO A 137 -27.83 -11.03 19.16
N ARG A 138 -27.83 -12.22 18.55
CA ARG A 138 -27.72 -13.48 19.27
C ARG A 138 -26.37 -13.55 19.97
N ARG A 139 -26.30 -14.31 21.06
CA ARG A 139 -25.04 -14.53 21.77
C ARG A 139 -24.47 -15.90 21.39
N GLY A 140 -23.15 -16.01 21.33
CA GLY A 140 -22.46 -17.23 20.90
C GLY A 140 -20.95 -17.18 21.07
N GLY A 141 -20.28 -18.15 20.46
CA GLY A 141 -18.84 -18.36 20.56
C GLY A 141 -18.37 -18.79 21.96
N SER A 142 -17.07 -18.98 22.10
CA SER A 142 -16.43 -19.47 23.34
C SER A 142 -16.67 -18.62 24.59
N LYS A 143 -17.00 -17.33 24.42
CA LYS A 143 -17.23 -16.36 25.53
C LYS A 143 -18.70 -15.94 25.68
N ASN A 144 -19.62 -16.56 24.94
CA ASN A 144 -21.04 -16.20 24.92
C ASN A 144 -21.28 -14.67 24.76
N LEU A 145 -20.60 -14.06 23.79
CA LEU A 145 -20.69 -12.63 23.48
C LEU A 145 -21.74 -12.39 22.38
N PRO A 146 -22.29 -11.16 22.26
CA PRO A 146 -23.10 -10.79 21.10
C PRO A 146 -22.39 -11.10 19.78
N VAL A 147 -23.09 -11.60 18.77
CA VAL A 147 -22.54 -11.96 17.45
C VAL A 147 -23.15 -11.05 16.39
N ALA A 148 -22.31 -10.29 15.69
CA ALA A 148 -22.69 -9.41 14.60
C ALA A 148 -22.83 -10.20 13.29
N GLU A 149 -23.86 -11.06 13.20
CA GLU A 149 -24.14 -11.88 12.01
C GLU A 149 -24.76 -11.10 10.85
N VAL A 150 -25.52 -10.05 11.19
CA VAL A 150 -26.24 -9.15 10.28
C VAL A 150 -25.97 -7.72 10.74
N TYR A 151 -25.66 -6.83 9.81
CA TYR A 151 -25.40 -5.42 10.08
C TYR A 151 -26.65 -4.58 9.91
N ILE A 152 -26.67 -3.43 10.59
CA ILE A 152 -27.81 -2.49 10.61
C ILE A 152 -28.14 -2.03 9.18
N ASP A 153 -27.11 -1.87 8.36
CA ASP A 153 -27.20 -1.31 7.03
C ASP A 153 -27.24 -2.35 5.91
N ASP A 154 -27.33 -3.66 6.22
CA ASP A 154 -27.40 -4.74 5.22
C ASP A 154 -28.67 -4.70 4.35
N ASN A 155 -29.71 -3.99 4.82
CA ASN A 155 -31.01 -3.90 4.15
C ASN A 155 -31.26 -2.56 3.42
N ASP A 156 -30.31 -1.62 3.44
CA ASP A 156 -30.47 -0.27 2.85
C ASP A 156 -30.79 -0.27 1.36
N SER A 157 -30.38 -1.32 0.64
CA SER A 157 -30.58 -1.44 -0.81
C SER A 157 -30.68 -2.92 -1.23
N GLU A 158 -31.33 -3.17 -2.37
CA GLU A 158 -31.37 -4.49 -3.01
C GLU A 158 -29.97 -5.08 -3.24
N ASP A 159 -28.99 -4.23 -3.53
CA ASP A 159 -27.60 -4.65 -3.69
C ASP A 159 -27.00 -5.19 -2.39
N LYS A 160 -27.20 -4.47 -1.27
CA LYS A 160 -26.71 -4.93 0.04
C LYS A 160 -27.42 -6.20 0.52
N ARG A 161 -28.72 -6.33 0.23
CA ARG A 161 -29.48 -7.56 0.51
C ARG A 161 -28.91 -8.77 -0.25
N ARG A 162 -28.55 -8.60 -1.52
CA ARG A 162 -27.88 -9.65 -2.31
C ARG A 162 -26.48 -9.98 -1.78
N LEU A 163 -25.75 -8.96 -1.36
CA LEU A 163 -24.40 -9.09 -0.81
C LEU A 163 -24.37 -9.82 0.53
N LYS A 164 -25.38 -9.64 1.37
CA LYS A 164 -25.50 -10.31 2.68
C LYS A 164 -25.45 -11.84 2.59
N GLU A 165 -25.91 -12.41 1.48
CA GLU A 165 -25.91 -13.86 1.22
C GLU A 165 -24.59 -14.37 0.61
N LYS A 166 -23.63 -13.48 0.32
CA LYS A 166 -22.31 -13.84 -0.20
C LYS A 166 -21.36 -14.28 0.93
N PRO A 167 -20.28 -15.02 0.63
CA PRO A 167 -19.30 -15.40 1.64
C PRO A 167 -18.73 -14.19 2.38
N ARG A 168 -18.62 -14.28 3.70
CA ARG A 168 -18.17 -13.21 4.59
C ARG A 168 -16.65 -13.05 4.53
N LEU A 169 -16.20 -11.92 4.01
CA LEU A 169 -14.79 -11.52 4.00
C LEU A 169 -14.54 -10.47 5.08
N VAL A 170 -13.88 -10.86 6.17
CA VAL A 170 -13.49 -9.96 7.26
C VAL A 170 -12.03 -9.53 7.08
N ILE A 171 -11.78 -8.22 7.08
CA ILE A 171 -10.45 -7.62 6.95
C ILE A 171 -10.14 -6.84 8.22
N LEU A 172 -9.06 -7.21 8.92
CA LEU A 172 -8.60 -6.52 10.12
C LEU A 172 -7.53 -5.50 9.75
N GLY A 173 -7.87 -4.21 9.85
CA GLY A 173 -6.97 -3.08 9.57
C GLY A 173 -7.26 -2.36 8.25
N GLY A 174 -7.38 -1.04 8.32
CA GLY A 174 -7.57 -0.14 7.17
C GLY A 174 -6.28 0.42 6.56
N GLY A 175 -5.14 -0.26 6.76
CA GLY A 175 -3.83 0.18 6.27
C GLY A 175 -3.54 -0.19 4.82
N TRP A 176 -2.26 -0.11 4.42
CA TRP A 176 -1.78 -0.37 3.06
C TRP A 176 -2.25 -1.70 2.47
N GLY A 177 -2.15 -2.80 3.22
CA GLY A 177 -2.56 -4.12 2.76
C GLY A 177 -4.08 -4.24 2.57
N GLY A 178 -4.86 -3.86 3.60
CA GLY A 178 -6.32 -3.91 3.57
C GLY A 178 -6.91 -3.02 2.47
N VAL A 179 -6.41 -1.79 2.31
CA VAL A 179 -6.89 -0.89 1.26
C VAL A 179 -6.50 -1.34 -0.14
N ALA A 180 -5.30 -1.90 -0.33
CA ALA A 180 -4.91 -2.47 -1.62
C ALA A 180 -5.81 -3.64 -2.02
N LEU A 181 -6.16 -4.51 -1.06
CA LEU A 181 -7.13 -5.59 -1.23
C LEU A 181 -8.50 -5.04 -1.65
N LEU A 182 -9.04 -4.07 -0.90
CA LEU A 182 -10.37 -3.49 -1.15
C LEU A 182 -10.49 -2.82 -2.52
N LYS A 183 -9.45 -2.12 -2.98
CA LYS A 183 -9.47 -1.41 -4.26
C LYS A 183 -9.51 -2.35 -5.47
N GLU A 184 -8.89 -3.52 -5.36
CA GLU A 184 -8.75 -4.49 -6.45
C GLU A 184 -9.84 -5.59 -6.40
N LEU A 185 -10.54 -5.74 -5.28
CA LEU A 185 -11.67 -6.68 -5.16
C LEU A 185 -12.78 -6.34 -6.16
N ASN A 186 -13.39 -7.36 -6.75
CA ASN A 186 -14.60 -7.20 -7.54
C ASN A 186 -15.75 -6.82 -6.60
N PRO A 187 -16.60 -5.85 -6.98
CA PRO A 187 -17.88 -5.67 -6.34
C PRO A 187 -18.70 -6.97 -6.41
N ASP A 188 -19.58 -7.17 -5.44
CA ASP A 188 -20.59 -8.24 -5.43
C ASP A 188 -20.09 -9.70 -5.20
N ASP A 189 -18.78 -9.92 -5.11
CA ASP A 189 -18.19 -11.27 -4.88
C ASP A 189 -18.26 -11.73 -3.41
N TYR A 190 -18.24 -10.80 -2.45
CA TYR A 190 -18.14 -11.07 -1.01
C TYR A 190 -18.98 -10.11 -0.16
N HIS A 191 -19.46 -10.57 0.99
CA HIS A 191 -19.96 -9.70 2.07
C HIS A 191 -18.75 -9.17 2.86
N VAL A 192 -18.30 -7.97 2.52
CA VAL A 192 -17.04 -7.42 3.05
C VAL A 192 -17.28 -6.65 4.34
N THR A 193 -16.51 -6.97 5.39
CA THR A 193 -16.45 -6.18 6.63
C THR A 193 -15.01 -5.79 6.94
N VAL A 194 -14.76 -4.50 7.16
CA VAL A 194 -13.47 -3.99 7.65
C VAL A 194 -13.58 -3.60 9.11
N ILE A 195 -12.66 -4.08 9.92
CA ILE A 195 -12.57 -3.80 11.36
C ILE A 195 -11.26 -3.08 11.63
N SER A 196 -11.33 -1.85 12.15
CA SER A 196 -10.12 -1.08 12.48
C SER A 196 -10.40 -0.04 13.57
N PRO A 197 -9.46 0.24 14.47
CA PRO A 197 -9.64 1.30 15.47
C PRO A 197 -9.69 2.69 14.84
N THR A 198 -9.07 2.87 13.66
CA THR A 198 -9.08 4.12 12.90
C THR A 198 -10.05 4.02 11.72
N ASN A 199 -10.77 5.11 11.42
CA ASN A 199 -11.76 5.17 10.34
C ASN A 199 -11.21 5.74 9.02
N TYR A 200 -9.89 5.84 8.90
CA TYR A 200 -9.20 6.37 7.73
C TYR A 200 -8.00 5.49 7.37
N PHE A 201 -7.70 5.47 6.07
CA PHE A 201 -6.41 5.06 5.56
C PHE A 201 -5.42 6.21 5.73
N LEU A 202 -4.16 5.89 6.06
CA LEU A 202 -3.06 6.84 6.16
C LEU A 202 -1.99 6.58 5.11
N PHE A 203 -1.67 7.60 4.31
CA PHE A 203 -0.55 7.60 3.37
C PHE A 203 0.78 7.87 4.10
N THR A 204 1.25 6.84 4.81
CA THR A 204 2.41 6.90 5.70
C THR A 204 3.71 7.49 5.12
N PRO A 205 4.07 7.35 3.82
CA PRO A 205 5.33 7.90 3.30
C PRO A 205 5.43 9.43 3.39
N MET A 206 4.29 10.13 3.42
CA MET A 206 4.29 11.60 3.51
C MET A 206 4.08 12.11 4.95
N LEU A 207 4.01 11.21 5.92
CA LEU A 207 3.79 11.58 7.31
C LEU A 207 4.87 12.51 7.88
N PRO A 208 6.18 12.36 7.55
CA PRO A 208 7.20 13.33 7.94
C PRO A 208 6.92 14.76 7.47
N SER A 209 6.37 14.94 6.26
CA SER A 209 6.01 16.27 5.75
C SER A 209 4.86 16.92 6.53
N ALA A 210 3.97 16.13 7.14
CA ALA A 210 2.86 16.66 7.93
C ALA A 210 3.27 17.15 9.33
N THR A 211 4.41 16.69 9.87
CA THR A 211 4.88 17.11 11.20
C THR A 211 5.33 18.56 11.25
N VAL A 212 5.66 19.15 10.09
CA VAL A 212 6.14 20.53 9.97
C VAL A 212 5.21 21.44 9.17
N GLY A 213 4.07 20.94 8.69
CA GLY A 213 3.14 21.72 7.87
C GLY A 213 3.55 21.88 6.40
N THR A 214 4.45 21.04 5.88
CA THR A 214 4.70 20.93 4.43
C THR A 214 3.49 20.36 3.71
N LEU A 215 2.81 19.41 4.35
CA LEU A 215 1.53 18.86 3.93
C LEU A 215 0.54 18.92 5.10
N GLU A 216 -0.74 19.08 4.80
CA GLU A 216 -1.78 19.01 5.82
C GLU A 216 -2.13 17.56 6.14
N MET A 217 -2.40 17.27 7.41
CA MET A 217 -2.79 15.92 7.86
C MET A 217 -3.99 15.36 7.09
N ARG A 218 -4.97 16.22 6.77
CA ARG A 218 -6.18 15.85 6.00
C ARG A 218 -5.90 15.41 4.57
N SER A 219 -4.75 15.79 4.02
CA SER A 219 -4.30 15.48 2.66
C SER A 219 -3.67 14.09 2.59
N LEU A 220 -3.26 13.54 3.73
CA LEU A 220 -2.65 12.23 3.86
C LEU A 220 -3.64 11.12 4.21
N VAL A 221 -4.90 11.47 4.48
CA VAL A 221 -5.93 10.52 4.91
C VAL A 221 -7.09 10.39 3.94
N GLU A 222 -7.62 9.18 3.83
CA GLU A 222 -8.83 8.86 3.08
C GLU A 222 -9.79 8.03 3.95
N PRO A 223 -11.04 8.45 4.17
CA PRO A 223 -11.99 7.68 4.98
C PRO A 223 -12.22 6.26 4.45
N ILE A 224 -12.13 5.26 5.34
CA ILE A 224 -12.33 3.84 4.97
C ILE A 224 -13.72 3.62 4.38
N ARG A 225 -14.74 4.31 4.90
CA ARG A 225 -16.12 4.25 4.36
C ARG A 225 -16.21 4.69 2.90
N ARG A 226 -15.40 5.67 2.45
CA ARG A 226 -15.36 6.08 1.04
C ARG A 226 -14.68 5.03 0.16
N ILE A 227 -13.65 4.36 0.67
CA ILE A 227 -12.98 3.27 -0.05
C ILE A 227 -13.92 2.07 -0.19
N LEU A 228 -14.68 1.75 0.88
CA LEU A 228 -15.61 0.63 0.94
C LEU A 228 -16.85 0.79 0.06
N SER A 229 -17.28 2.01 -0.26
CA SER A 229 -18.50 2.23 -1.05
C SER A 229 -18.48 1.53 -2.40
N ARG A 230 -17.29 1.37 -3.01
CA ARG A 230 -17.10 0.61 -4.25
C ARG A 230 -17.55 -0.85 -4.14
N VAL A 231 -17.30 -1.48 -3.00
CA VAL A 231 -17.65 -2.89 -2.72
C VAL A 231 -18.88 -3.00 -1.82
N LYS A 232 -19.54 -1.87 -1.52
CA LYS A 232 -20.73 -1.76 -0.65
C LYS A 232 -20.55 -2.49 0.70
N GLY A 233 -19.31 -2.47 1.21
CA GLY A 233 -18.94 -3.20 2.42
C GLY A 233 -19.20 -2.43 3.72
N ASN A 234 -19.13 -3.15 4.82
CA ASN A 234 -19.40 -2.68 6.17
C ASN A 234 -18.11 -2.25 6.89
N PHE A 235 -18.20 -1.20 7.72
CA PHE A 235 -17.08 -0.73 8.54
C PHE A 235 -17.43 -0.70 10.01
N ILE A 236 -16.62 -1.40 10.81
CA ILE A 236 -16.71 -1.44 12.27
C ILE A 236 -15.48 -0.74 12.84
N ARG A 237 -15.71 0.38 13.53
CA ARG A 237 -14.65 1.03 14.31
C ARG A 237 -14.47 0.26 15.61
N ALA A 238 -13.51 -0.66 15.66
CA ALA A 238 -13.20 -1.46 16.83
C ALA A 238 -11.77 -2.03 16.74
N ARG A 239 -11.24 -2.49 17.88
CA ARG A 239 -9.98 -3.24 17.94
C ARG A 239 -10.28 -4.72 17.91
N ALA A 240 -9.52 -5.50 17.13
CA ALA A 240 -9.60 -6.96 17.18
C ALA A 240 -8.72 -7.46 18.33
N GLU A 241 -9.30 -8.29 19.20
CA GLU A 241 -8.65 -8.84 20.40
C GLU A 241 -8.13 -10.25 20.18
N ASN A 242 -8.92 -11.09 19.50
CA ASN A 242 -8.65 -12.51 19.36
C ASN A 242 -9.36 -13.10 18.14
N VAL A 243 -8.94 -14.29 17.71
CA VAL A 243 -9.59 -15.06 16.65
C VAL A 243 -9.96 -16.45 17.18
N ASP A 244 -11.26 -16.73 17.22
CA ASP A 244 -11.77 -18.08 17.48
C ASP A 244 -11.81 -18.86 16.16
N PHE A 245 -10.78 -19.66 15.91
CA PHE A 245 -10.68 -20.49 14.70
C PHE A 245 -11.72 -21.61 14.66
N SER A 246 -12.20 -22.07 15.82
CA SER A 246 -13.16 -23.18 15.90
C SER A 246 -14.56 -22.76 15.47
N HIS A 247 -14.99 -21.57 15.90
CA HIS A 247 -16.30 -21.00 15.55
C HIS A 247 -16.25 -20.06 14.33
N LYS A 248 -15.06 -19.84 13.75
CA LYS A 248 -14.80 -18.86 12.69
C LYS A 248 -15.31 -17.46 13.04
N MET A 249 -14.88 -16.94 14.19
CA MET A 249 -15.27 -15.61 14.68
C MET A 249 -14.06 -14.78 15.13
N VAL A 250 -14.12 -13.47 14.91
CA VAL A 250 -13.17 -12.50 15.45
C VAL A 250 -13.78 -11.83 16.67
N GLU A 251 -13.10 -11.90 17.82
CA GLU A 251 -13.44 -11.11 19.00
C GLU A 251 -13.00 -9.67 18.79
N VAL A 252 -13.91 -8.72 18.94
CA VAL A 252 -13.62 -7.29 18.82
C VAL A 252 -14.06 -6.53 20.06
N ALA A 253 -13.33 -5.47 20.39
CA ALA A 253 -13.58 -4.59 21.50
C ALA A 253 -13.69 -3.13 21.08
N GLN A 254 -14.62 -2.41 21.69
CA GLN A 254 -14.78 -0.96 21.52
C GLN A 254 -15.38 -0.33 22.78
N LEU A 255 -15.02 0.93 23.04
CA LEU A 255 -15.65 1.73 24.08
C LEU A 255 -17.05 2.17 23.65
N ASP A 256 -18.05 1.94 24.51
CA ASP A 256 -19.39 2.48 24.33
C ASP A 256 -19.47 3.99 24.63
N ALA A 257 -20.67 4.56 24.55
CA ALA A 257 -20.90 5.99 24.79
C ALA A 257 -20.58 6.42 26.24
N GLN A 258 -20.50 5.48 27.18
CA GLN A 258 -20.18 5.71 28.58
C GLN A 258 -18.70 5.43 28.89
N GLY A 259 -17.90 5.09 27.86
CA GLY A 259 -16.48 4.77 28.02
C GLY A 259 -16.22 3.37 28.58
N LYS A 260 -17.24 2.50 28.65
CA LYS A 260 -17.07 1.11 29.07
C LYS A 260 -16.70 0.25 27.87
N GLU A 261 -15.71 -0.62 28.06
CA GLU A 261 -15.33 -1.58 27.01
C GLU A 261 -16.45 -2.60 26.80
N THR A 262 -16.90 -2.69 25.56
CA THR A 262 -17.87 -3.67 25.08
C THR A 262 -17.20 -4.61 24.09
N ARG A 263 -17.58 -5.89 24.13
CA ARG A 263 -17.00 -6.93 23.28
C ARG A 263 -18.09 -7.70 22.55
N PHE A 264 -17.81 -8.06 21.31
CA PHE A 264 -18.70 -8.85 20.46
C PHE A 264 -17.89 -9.66 19.45
N TYR A 265 -18.54 -10.64 18.84
CA TYR A 265 -17.96 -11.50 17.80
C TYR A 265 -18.41 -11.05 16.41
N VAL A 266 -17.50 -11.15 15.44
CA VAL A 266 -17.78 -10.97 14.01
C VAL A 266 -17.45 -12.27 13.28
N PRO A 267 -18.45 -12.98 12.71
CA PRO A 267 -18.21 -14.23 11.98
C PRO A 267 -17.53 -13.98 10.62
N TYR A 268 -16.73 -14.94 10.16
CA TYR A 268 -16.05 -14.88 8.87
C TYR A 268 -16.08 -16.22 8.13
N ASP A 269 -16.10 -16.17 6.80
CA ASP A 269 -15.73 -17.32 5.95
C ASP A 269 -14.28 -17.19 5.50
N LYS A 270 -13.83 -15.95 5.26
CA LYS A 270 -12.43 -15.61 5.00
C LYS A 270 -11.99 -14.46 5.90
N LEU A 271 -10.84 -14.61 6.54
CA LEU A 271 -10.23 -13.62 7.41
C LEU A 271 -8.90 -13.14 6.83
N VAL A 272 -8.73 -11.83 6.72
CA VAL A 272 -7.46 -11.19 6.33
C VAL A 272 -6.95 -10.32 7.48
N ILE A 273 -5.81 -10.70 8.05
CA ILE A 273 -5.14 -9.97 9.11
C ILE A 273 -4.16 -8.98 8.46
N ALA A 274 -4.44 -7.69 8.56
CA ALA A 274 -3.65 -6.59 8.00
C ALA A 274 -3.41 -5.47 9.03
N VAL A 275 -3.20 -5.85 10.29
CA VAL A 275 -3.11 -4.95 11.46
C VAL A 275 -1.77 -4.23 11.61
N GLY A 276 -0.82 -4.48 10.71
CA GLY A 276 0.49 -3.84 10.70
C GLY A 276 1.38 -4.21 11.88
N SER A 277 2.27 -3.30 12.24
CA SER A 277 3.24 -3.45 13.35
C SER A 277 3.12 -2.29 14.33
N VAL A 278 3.69 -2.46 15.52
CA VAL A 278 3.80 -1.39 16.54
C VAL A 278 5.26 -0.99 16.74
N THR A 279 5.50 0.11 17.45
CA THR A 279 6.86 0.59 17.74
C THR A 279 7.59 -0.36 18.69
N ASN A 280 8.85 -0.67 18.39
CA ASN A 280 9.68 -1.50 19.26
C ASN A 280 10.57 -0.62 20.16
N PRO A 281 10.45 -0.74 21.49
CA PRO A 281 11.30 0.03 22.40
C PRO A 281 12.76 -0.46 22.45
N HIS A 282 13.07 -1.66 21.94
CA HIS A 282 14.41 -2.27 22.04
C HIS A 282 14.99 -2.36 23.46
N GLY A 283 14.11 -2.36 24.48
CA GLY A 283 14.51 -2.34 25.90
C GLY A 283 15.00 -0.98 26.38
N VAL A 284 14.91 0.09 25.58
CA VAL A 284 15.20 1.47 25.98
C VAL A 284 14.13 1.95 26.95
N LYS A 285 14.58 2.55 28.06
CA LYS A 285 13.72 3.14 29.08
C LYS A 285 13.37 4.59 28.73
N GLY A 286 12.22 5.06 29.21
CA GLY A 286 11.85 6.46 29.14
C GLY A 286 11.27 6.91 27.79
N LEU A 287 10.79 5.98 26.95
CA LEU A 287 10.21 6.33 25.65
C LEU A 287 8.89 7.11 25.76
N GLU A 288 8.27 7.16 26.93
CA GLU A 288 7.20 8.11 27.26
C GLU A 288 7.62 9.58 27.10
N ASN A 289 8.93 9.87 27.16
CA ASN A 289 9.50 11.19 26.91
C ASN A 289 9.83 11.43 25.42
N ALA A 290 9.55 10.46 24.54
CA ALA A 290 9.79 10.55 23.12
C ALA A 290 8.48 10.57 22.32
N PHE A 291 8.55 11.12 21.11
CA PHE A 291 7.46 11.10 20.15
C PHE A 291 7.67 9.95 19.18
N PHE A 292 6.59 9.32 18.74
CA PHE A 292 6.60 8.37 17.64
C PHE A 292 6.12 9.04 16.36
N LEU A 293 6.23 8.38 15.21
CA LEU A 293 5.69 8.87 13.94
C LEU A 293 5.09 7.71 13.16
N LYS A 294 3.90 7.25 13.59
CA LYS A 294 3.17 6.11 13.03
C LYS A 294 1.77 6.49 12.55
N ASP A 295 1.13 7.47 13.17
CA ASP A 295 -0.23 7.92 12.83
C ASP A 295 -0.36 9.45 12.74
N ILE A 296 -1.53 9.95 12.30
CA ILE A 296 -1.83 11.38 12.20
C ILE A 296 -1.77 12.08 13.56
N ASN A 297 -2.24 11.41 14.62
CA ASN A 297 -2.17 11.99 15.97
C ASN A 297 -0.73 12.22 16.40
N ASP A 298 0.18 11.31 16.04
CA ASP A 298 1.60 11.48 16.31
C ASP A 298 2.14 12.71 15.58
N ALA A 299 1.84 12.85 14.29
CA ALA A 299 2.26 14.01 13.50
C ALA A 299 1.74 15.34 14.07
N ARG A 300 0.50 15.35 14.58
CA ARG A 300 -0.07 16.50 15.28
C ARG A 300 0.66 16.83 16.58
N MET A 301 0.92 15.81 17.40
CA MET A 301 1.65 15.98 18.66
C MET A 301 3.07 16.49 18.41
N ILE A 302 3.76 15.98 17.40
CA ILE A 302 5.08 16.45 17.00
C ILE A 302 5.03 17.92 16.56
N ARG A 303 4.12 18.27 15.63
CA ARG A 303 3.98 19.65 15.15
C ARG A 303 3.76 20.61 16.31
N ASN A 304 2.81 20.28 17.19
CA ASN A 304 2.51 21.09 18.37
C ASN A 304 3.73 21.23 19.28
N LYS A 305 4.46 20.15 19.55
CA LYS A 305 5.64 20.21 20.42
C LYS A 305 6.77 21.04 19.81
N VAL A 306 7.04 20.89 18.52
CA VAL A 306 8.07 21.67 17.82
C VAL A 306 7.73 23.17 17.90
N ILE A 307 6.51 23.56 17.53
CA ILE A 307 6.08 24.97 17.59
C ILE A 307 6.08 25.47 19.05
N GLN A 308 5.56 24.68 19.99
CA GLN A 308 5.55 25.05 21.41
C GLN A 308 6.96 25.34 21.93
N ASN A 309 7.96 24.53 21.56
CA ASN A 309 9.35 24.79 21.97
C ASN A 309 9.87 26.11 21.39
N LEU A 310 9.53 26.45 20.14
CA LEU A 310 9.90 27.73 19.52
C LEU A 310 9.27 28.92 20.26
N GLU A 311 7.98 28.81 20.62
CA GLU A 311 7.26 29.84 21.37
C GLU A 311 7.83 30.03 22.78
N LEU A 312 8.08 28.93 23.51
CA LEU A 312 8.69 28.97 24.84
C LEU A 312 10.10 29.57 24.81
N ALA A 313 10.88 29.27 23.75
CA ALA A 313 12.20 29.84 23.55
C ALA A 313 12.19 31.37 23.36
N CYS A 314 11.06 31.95 22.94
CA CYS A 314 10.87 33.39 22.76
C CYS A 314 10.45 34.13 24.03
N LEU A 315 10.04 33.43 25.09
CA LEU A 315 9.55 34.09 26.29
C LEU A 315 10.68 34.88 26.98
N PRO A 316 10.39 36.08 27.52
CA PRO A 316 11.37 36.88 28.24
C PRO A 316 11.87 36.22 29.53
N THR A 317 11.15 35.21 30.04
CA THR A 317 11.49 34.45 31.25
C THR A 317 12.38 33.23 30.96
N THR A 318 12.67 32.92 29.69
CA THR A 318 13.44 31.74 29.31
C THR A 318 14.94 32.05 29.31
N SER A 319 15.69 31.37 30.19
CA SER A 319 17.15 31.50 30.27
C SER A 319 17.83 30.96 29.01
N ASP A 320 19.09 31.33 28.79
CA ASP A 320 19.83 30.89 27.61
C ASP A 320 20.09 29.38 27.61
N GLU A 321 20.32 28.77 28.78
CA GLU A 321 20.47 27.32 28.93
C GLU A 321 19.18 26.59 28.57
N GLU A 322 18.05 27.08 29.06
CA GLU A 322 16.74 26.49 28.80
C GLU A 322 16.35 26.68 27.32
N ARG A 323 16.67 27.84 26.74
CA ARG A 323 16.47 28.10 25.31
C ARG A 323 17.23 27.11 24.45
N LYS A 324 18.51 26.85 24.74
CA LYS A 324 19.33 25.82 24.07
C LYS A 324 18.74 24.43 24.21
N ARG A 325 18.25 24.08 25.42
CA ARG A 325 17.61 22.79 25.67
C ARG A 325 16.34 22.62 24.86
N LEU A 326 15.42 23.60 24.90
CA LEU A 326 14.15 23.58 24.14
C LEU A 326 14.38 23.45 22.62
N LEU A 327 15.45 24.05 22.12
CA LEU A 327 15.83 24.05 20.71
C LEU A 327 16.81 22.93 20.32
N SER A 328 17.00 21.94 21.20
CA SER A 328 17.70 20.70 20.91
C SER A 328 16.72 19.63 20.42
N PHE A 329 16.81 19.28 19.14
CA PHE A 329 16.00 18.28 18.48
C PHE A 329 16.82 17.02 18.23
N VAL A 330 16.38 15.89 18.76
CA VAL A 330 17.05 14.60 18.57
C VAL A 330 16.15 13.62 17.81
N VAL A 331 16.72 12.96 16.80
CA VAL A 331 16.06 11.92 16.02
C VAL A 331 16.78 10.60 16.24
N SER A 332 16.09 9.65 16.86
CA SER A 332 16.58 8.29 17.09
C SER A 332 16.13 7.38 15.95
N GLY A 333 17.08 6.97 15.10
CA GLY A 333 16.86 6.11 13.93
C GLY A 333 17.18 6.81 12.61
N GLY A 334 18.19 6.31 11.91
CA GLY A 334 18.59 6.77 10.57
C GLY A 334 17.94 5.99 9.43
N GLY A 335 16.73 5.46 9.62
CA GLY A 335 15.93 4.91 8.51
C GLY A 335 15.24 6.03 7.71
N PRO A 336 14.52 5.71 6.62
CA PRO A 336 13.83 6.70 5.80
C PRO A 336 12.98 7.67 6.61
N THR A 337 12.14 7.17 7.53
CA THR A 337 11.27 8.01 8.36
C THR A 337 12.04 9.04 9.19
N GLY A 338 13.12 8.64 9.85
CA GLY A 338 13.91 9.55 10.68
C GLY A 338 14.70 10.57 9.85
N VAL A 339 15.27 10.13 8.72
CA VAL A 339 15.98 11.01 7.78
C VAL A 339 15.02 12.02 7.16
N GLU A 340 13.86 11.60 6.65
CA GLU A 340 12.88 12.51 6.04
C GLU A 340 12.32 13.49 7.07
N PHE A 341 12.07 13.07 8.30
CA PHE A 341 11.65 13.98 9.37
C PHE A 341 12.74 15.00 9.71
N ALA A 342 13.99 14.55 9.89
CA ALA A 342 15.11 15.46 10.18
C ALA A 342 15.28 16.50 9.06
N ALA A 343 15.18 16.08 7.80
CA ALA A 343 15.21 16.95 6.64
C ALA A 343 14.07 17.98 6.64
N GLU A 344 12.82 17.53 6.82
CA GLU A 344 11.65 18.41 6.87
C GLU A 344 11.71 19.41 8.02
N LEU A 345 12.19 18.98 9.19
CA LEU A 345 12.42 19.84 10.36
C LEU A 345 13.48 20.90 10.06
N VAL A 346 14.61 20.52 9.48
CA VAL A 346 15.70 21.45 9.17
C VAL A 346 15.26 22.46 8.13
N ASP A 347 14.49 22.06 7.12
CA ASP A 347 13.94 22.99 6.15
C ASP A 347 12.97 23.98 6.82
N LEU A 348 12.09 23.55 7.74
CA LEU A 348 11.25 24.46 8.54
C LEU A 348 12.10 25.48 9.32
N LEU A 349 13.13 24.99 10.01
CA LEU A 349 14.01 25.81 10.87
C LEU A 349 14.89 26.78 10.06
N ASN A 350 15.22 26.47 8.81
CA ASN A 350 16.02 27.34 7.95
C ASN A 350 15.14 28.31 7.12
N GLU A 351 14.02 27.84 6.58
CA GLU A 351 13.19 28.59 5.62
C GLU A 351 12.16 29.50 6.30
N ASP A 352 11.47 29.00 7.34
CA ASP A 352 10.30 29.66 7.92
C ASP A 352 10.64 30.35 9.26
N LEU A 353 11.41 29.68 10.13
CA LEU A 353 11.77 30.23 11.45
C LEU A 353 12.38 31.63 11.36
N THR A 354 13.37 31.82 10.48
CA THR A 354 14.12 33.08 10.37
C THR A 354 13.29 34.26 9.87
N ARG A 355 12.10 33.99 9.32
CA ARG A 355 11.15 34.99 8.83
C ARG A 355 10.16 35.44 9.90
N HIS A 356 9.79 34.55 10.82
CA HIS A 356 8.69 34.76 11.76
C HIS A 356 9.11 34.81 13.22
N PHE A 357 10.26 34.22 13.58
CA PHE A 357 10.79 34.18 14.94
C PHE A 357 12.06 35.04 15.09
N PRO A 358 12.45 35.42 16.33
CA PRO A 358 13.69 36.13 16.57
C PRO A 358 14.91 35.40 16.01
N ARG A 359 15.73 36.11 15.23
CA ARG A 359 16.90 35.53 14.54
C ARG A 359 17.89 34.87 15.48
N LEU A 360 17.96 35.30 16.75
CA LEU A 360 18.80 34.69 17.79
C LEU A 360 18.54 33.19 17.93
N LEU A 361 17.27 32.75 17.81
CA LEU A 361 16.92 31.34 17.99
C LEU A 361 17.68 30.43 17.04
N ARG A 362 18.04 30.93 15.84
CA ARG A 362 18.78 30.13 14.86
C ARG A 362 20.17 29.71 15.35
N ASN A 363 20.78 30.49 16.24
CA ASN A 363 22.09 30.19 16.82
C ASN A 363 22.00 29.13 17.93
N GLU A 364 20.83 28.95 18.52
CA GLU A 364 20.60 28.03 19.65
C GLU A 364 20.06 26.67 19.21
N ILE A 365 19.67 26.54 17.93
CA ILE A 365 19.15 25.30 17.38
C ILE A 365 20.25 24.27 17.20
N SER A 366 19.95 23.04 17.62
CA SER A 366 20.75 21.87 17.29
C SER A 366 19.86 20.70 16.86
N VAL A 367 20.25 20.01 15.79
CA VAL A 367 19.56 18.83 15.28
C VAL A 367 20.55 17.67 15.24
N HIS A 368 20.23 16.61 15.98
CA HIS A 368 21.08 15.41 16.08
C HIS A 368 20.32 14.19 15.58
N LEU A 369 20.95 13.36 14.76
CA LEU A 369 20.40 12.08 14.31
C LEU A 369 21.27 10.94 14.84
N ILE A 370 20.70 10.12 15.73
CA ILE A 370 21.38 8.98 16.36
C ILE A 370 21.07 7.70 15.56
N GLN A 371 22.11 7.04 15.05
CA GLN A 371 21.99 5.84 14.25
C GLN A 371 22.93 4.74 14.71
N SER A 372 22.39 3.53 14.87
CA SER A 372 23.12 2.38 15.45
C SER A 372 24.16 1.73 14.54
N ARG A 373 24.07 1.96 13.23
CA ARG A 373 25.00 1.46 12.21
C ARG A 373 25.93 2.57 11.72
N SER A 374 26.87 2.21 10.85
CA SER A 374 27.88 3.13 10.30
C SER A 374 27.32 4.18 9.36
N HIS A 375 26.13 3.94 8.76
CA HIS A 375 25.48 4.89 7.87
C HIS A 375 24.01 5.13 8.23
N ILE A 376 23.44 6.23 7.74
CA ILE A 376 21.98 6.38 7.60
C ILE A 376 21.49 5.68 6.32
N LEU A 377 20.19 5.44 6.20
CA LEU A 377 19.58 4.78 5.03
C LEU A 377 20.24 3.44 4.67
N ASN A 378 20.66 2.62 5.66
CA ASN A 378 21.39 1.36 5.42
C ASN A 378 20.69 0.31 4.53
N THR A 379 19.43 0.54 4.16
CA THR A 379 18.69 -0.30 3.20
C THR A 379 18.87 0.16 1.75
N TYR A 380 19.62 1.25 1.53
CA TYR A 380 19.94 1.84 0.24
C TYR A 380 21.41 1.52 -0.10
N ASP A 381 21.77 1.71 -1.35
CA ASP A 381 23.18 1.72 -1.77
C ASP A 381 24.02 2.72 -0.95
N GLU A 382 25.26 2.35 -0.63
CA GLU A 382 26.16 3.15 0.20
C GLU A 382 26.44 4.55 -0.39
N THR A 383 26.44 4.68 -1.72
CA THR A 383 26.62 5.98 -2.39
C THR A 383 25.47 6.94 -2.08
N VAL A 384 24.25 6.42 -1.94
CA VAL A 384 23.06 7.19 -1.56
C VAL A 384 23.14 7.61 -0.09
N SER A 385 23.57 6.71 0.80
CA SER A 385 23.79 7.03 2.21
C SER A 385 24.81 8.16 2.38
N LYS A 386 25.96 8.09 1.71
CA LYS A 386 27.01 9.13 1.76
C LYS A 386 26.50 10.47 1.25
N TYR A 387 25.77 10.49 0.13
CA TYR A 387 25.17 11.71 -0.38
C TYR A 387 24.24 12.38 0.65
N ALA A 388 23.40 11.59 1.33
CA ALA A 388 22.50 12.09 2.36
C ALA A 388 23.27 12.62 3.58
N GLU A 389 24.34 11.94 4.00
CA GLU A 389 25.24 12.35 5.09
C GLU A 389 25.94 13.68 4.77
N ASP A 390 26.50 13.82 3.58
CA ASP A 390 27.15 15.05 3.10
C ASP A 390 26.17 16.22 3.00
N ARG A 391 24.91 15.95 2.67
CA ARG A 391 23.85 16.95 2.62
C ARG A 391 23.49 17.43 4.02
N PHE A 392 23.30 16.49 4.95
CA PHE A 392 22.98 16.78 6.35
C PHE A 392 24.11 17.56 7.03
N ALA A 393 25.37 17.22 6.74
CA ALA A 393 26.52 17.99 7.23
C ALA A 393 26.48 19.45 6.76
N ARG A 394 26.13 19.71 5.48
CA ARG A 394 25.97 21.07 4.94
C ARG A 394 24.83 21.83 5.61
N ASP A 395 23.74 21.15 5.96
CA ASP A 395 22.58 21.74 6.63
C ASP A 395 22.72 21.75 8.17
N GLN A 396 23.94 21.48 8.69
CA GLN A 396 24.30 21.49 10.12
C GLN A 396 23.56 20.46 10.99
N VAL A 397 23.14 19.35 10.39
CA VAL A 397 22.59 18.20 11.13
C VAL A 397 23.73 17.29 11.57
N GLN A 398 23.82 17.04 12.88
CA GLN A 398 24.87 16.21 13.45
C GLN A 398 24.45 14.74 13.45
N ILE A 399 25.06 13.95 12.57
CA ILE A 399 24.80 12.50 12.49
C ILE A 399 25.74 11.76 13.45
N MET A 400 25.17 11.09 14.43
CA MET A 400 25.85 10.24 15.40
C MET A 400 25.69 8.77 14.99
N THR A 401 26.55 8.30 14.08
CA THR A 401 26.59 6.89 13.67
C THR A 401 27.23 6.01 14.74
N ASN A 402 27.09 4.69 14.58
CA ASN A 402 27.55 3.69 15.56
C ASN A 402 27.08 3.99 17.00
N SER A 403 25.92 4.63 17.12
CA SER A 403 25.37 5.13 18.38
C SER A 403 24.04 4.44 18.72
N ARG A 404 23.92 3.97 19.96
CA ARG A 404 22.72 3.29 20.49
C ARG A 404 22.18 4.02 21.71
N VAL A 405 20.93 4.45 21.63
CA VAL A 405 20.21 5.03 22.76
C VAL A 405 20.06 3.99 23.87
N LYS A 406 20.31 4.41 25.11
CA LYS A 406 20.13 3.59 26.33
C LYS A 406 18.89 4.02 27.10
N GLU A 407 18.67 5.31 27.23
CA GLU A 407 17.58 5.89 28.02
C GLU A 407 17.21 7.28 27.48
N VAL A 408 15.92 7.60 27.51
CA VAL A 408 15.39 8.93 27.22
C VAL A 408 14.79 9.51 28.50
N GLN A 409 15.46 10.50 29.09
CA GLN A 409 14.97 11.21 30.28
C GLN A 409 14.17 12.45 29.83
N PRO A 410 13.42 13.13 30.72
CA PRO A 410 12.59 14.28 30.33
C PRO A 410 13.35 15.44 29.66
N GLU A 411 14.60 15.67 30.07
CA GLU A 411 15.40 16.82 29.62
C GLU A 411 16.69 16.44 28.88
N LYS A 412 17.01 15.14 28.79
CA LYS A 412 18.21 14.65 28.10
C LYS A 412 18.05 13.23 27.57
N ILE A 413 18.89 12.89 26.60
CA ILE A 413 19.00 11.54 26.04
C ILE A 413 20.39 10.98 26.26
N ILE A 414 20.48 9.71 26.67
CA ILE A 414 21.74 9.02 26.96
C ILE A 414 21.94 7.92 25.91
N PHE A 415 23.12 7.89 25.30
CA PHE A 415 23.47 6.91 24.28
C PHE A 415 24.93 6.46 24.40
N SER A 416 25.21 5.24 23.96
CA SER A 416 26.59 4.77 23.77
C SER A 416 27.00 4.91 22.32
N GLN A 417 28.22 5.37 22.07
CA GLN A 417 28.82 5.43 20.74
C GLN A 417 30.08 4.59 20.70
N LYS A 418 30.22 3.78 19.65
CA LYS A 418 31.48 3.09 19.35
C LYS A 418 32.37 4.03 18.53
N THR A 419 33.56 4.33 19.03
CA THR A 419 34.58 5.14 18.35
C THR A 419 35.33 4.31 17.31
N ASP A 420 36.12 4.99 16.48
CA ASP A 420 36.93 4.34 15.43
C ASP A 420 37.94 3.34 16.01
N ASP A 421 38.48 3.63 17.21
CA ASP A 421 39.36 2.73 17.97
C ASP A 421 38.63 1.52 18.60
N GLY A 422 37.33 1.42 18.37
CA GLY A 422 36.49 0.33 18.87
C GLY A 422 36.04 0.47 20.32
N THR A 423 36.44 1.53 21.02
CA THR A 423 36.02 1.80 22.40
C THR A 423 34.58 2.31 22.44
N VAL A 424 33.83 1.93 23.48
CA VAL A 424 32.44 2.34 23.65
C VAL A 424 32.36 3.43 24.71
N VAL A 425 32.04 4.65 24.30
CA VAL A 425 31.84 5.80 25.20
C VAL A 425 30.37 6.07 25.42
N THR A 426 29.99 6.53 26.62
CA THR A 426 28.62 6.99 26.89
C THR A 426 28.59 8.51 26.76
N LYS A 427 27.60 9.02 26.03
CA LYS A 427 27.38 10.44 25.78
C LYS A 427 25.95 10.81 26.18
N GLU A 428 25.73 12.08 26.42
CA GLU A 428 24.40 12.65 26.66
C GLU A 428 24.20 13.93 25.86
N LEU A 429 22.95 14.20 25.50
CA LEU A 429 22.54 15.44 24.83
C LEU A 429 21.30 16.00 25.52
N PRO A 430 21.20 17.34 25.71
CA PRO A 430 19.95 17.95 26.13
C PRO A 430 18.86 17.70 25.07
N ILE A 431 17.60 17.57 25.49
CA ILE A 431 16.47 17.43 24.56
C ILE A 431 15.36 18.41 24.91
N GLY A 432 14.87 19.11 23.88
CA GLY A 432 13.56 19.75 23.88
C GLY A 432 12.53 18.90 23.15
N PHE A 433 13.01 18.07 22.22
CA PHE A 433 12.21 17.13 21.44
C PHE A 433 13.03 15.90 21.07
N CYS A 434 12.44 14.70 21.20
CA CYS A 434 13.03 13.45 20.75
C CYS A 434 12.04 12.69 19.87
N LEU A 435 12.39 12.43 18.61
CA LEU A 435 11.66 11.50 17.75
C LEU A 435 12.28 10.10 17.88
N TRP A 436 11.46 9.12 18.20
CA TRP A 436 11.80 7.71 18.11
C TRP A 436 11.20 7.10 16.84
N SER A 437 12.05 6.84 15.85
CA SER A 437 11.66 6.33 14.52
C SER A 437 12.26 4.96 14.18
N THR A 438 12.85 4.29 15.18
CA THR A 438 13.50 2.98 15.02
C THR A 438 12.68 1.85 15.60
N GLY A 439 12.76 0.70 14.95
CA GLY A 439 12.23 -0.55 15.49
C GLY A 439 10.74 -0.77 15.26
N VAL A 440 10.41 -1.97 14.80
CA VAL A 440 9.03 -2.46 14.76
C VAL A 440 8.92 -3.78 15.52
N SER A 441 7.75 -3.99 16.11
CA SER A 441 7.41 -5.19 16.87
C SER A 441 6.03 -5.68 16.45
N GLN A 442 5.77 -6.95 16.76
CA GLN A 442 4.53 -7.62 16.43
C GLN A 442 3.34 -6.94 17.13
N ASN A 443 2.23 -6.78 16.42
CA ASN A 443 0.98 -6.30 16.99
C ASN A 443 0.48 -7.26 18.09
N GLY A 444 -0.16 -6.74 19.15
CA GLY A 444 -0.68 -7.55 20.26
C GLY A 444 -1.62 -8.68 19.81
N LEU A 445 -2.50 -8.42 18.84
CA LEU A 445 -3.37 -9.47 18.26
C LEU A 445 -2.55 -10.61 17.65
N CYS A 446 -1.50 -10.28 16.90
CA CYS A 446 -0.67 -11.26 16.24
C CYS A 446 0.13 -12.09 17.24
N LYS A 447 0.54 -11.51 18.38
CA LYS A 447 1.13 -12.26 19.48
C LYS A 447 0.13 -13.26 20.06
N THR A 448 -1.10 -12.84 20.35
CA THR A 448 -2.17 -13.73 20.84
C THR A 448 -2.44 -14.89 19.87
N ILE A 449 -2.52 -14.61 18.56
CA ILE A 449 -2.71 -15.64 17.54
C ILE A 449 -1.50 -16.59 17.48
N SER A 450 -0.28 -16.06 17.55
CA SER A 450 0.94 -16.88 17.56
C SER A 450 0.97 -17.83 18.75
N ASP A 451 0.63 -17.33 19.95
CA ASP A 451 0.58 -18.12 21.18
C ASP A 451 -0.49 -19.23 21.10
N GLN A 452 -1.64 -18.95 20.46
CA GLN A 452 -2.72 -19.92 20.25
C GLN A 452 -2.35 -21.03 19.25
N LEU A 453 -1.58 -20.69 18.20
CA LEU A 453 -1.17 -21.64 17.14
C LEU A 453 0.11 -22.43 17.50
N GLY A 454 0.79 -22.04 18.57
CA GLY A 454 1.91 -22.77 19.16
C GLY A 454 3.05 -23.06 18.16
N GLY A 455 3.47 -24.32 18.08
CA GLY A 455 4.61 -24.75 17.26
C GLY A 455 4.48 -24.50 15.75
N SER A 456 3.29 -24.15 15.26
CA SER A 456 3.09 -23.74 13.86
C SER A 456 3.57 -22.32 13.56
N GLN A 457 3.89 -21.54 14.60
CA GLN A 457 4.31 -20.15 14.54
C GLN A 457 5.63 -19.99 15.29
N THR A 458 6.74 -20.06 14.56
CA THR A 458 8.10 -20.02 15.13
C THR A 458 8.73 -18.63 15.12
N ASN A 459 8.22 -17.73 14.26
CA ASN A 459 8.73 -16.38 14.12
C ASN A 459 8.26 -15.46 15.26
N ARG A 460 9.21 -14.80 15.93
CA ARG A 460 8.93 -13.90 17.08
C ARG A 460 8.51 -12.47 16.69
N HIS A 461 8.54 -12.13 15.40
CA HIS A 461 8.37 -10.76 14.93
C HIS A 461 7.11 -10.55 14.09
N ALA A 462 6.58 -11.61 13.48
CA ALA A 462 5.42 -11.56 12.60
C ALA A 462 4.75 -12.93 12.51
N LEU A 463 3.48 -12.96 12.11
CA LEU A 463 2.79 -14.22 11.79
C LEU A 463 3.43 -14.87 10.55
N GLU A 464 3.75 -16.15 10.66
CA GLU A 464 4.24 -16.96 9.56
C GLU A 464 3.09 -17.37 8.65
N THR A 465 3.30 -17.14 7.36
CA THR A 465 2.40 -17.51 6.29
C THR A 465 3.08 -18.41 5.28
N ASP A 466 2.30 -19.22 4.58
CA ASP A 466 2.80 -19.92 3.42
C ASP A 466 2.96 -19.00 2.20
N THR A 467 3.38 -19.55 1.07
CA THR A 467 3.59 -18.78 -0.16
C THR A 467 2.30 -18.31 -0.83
N HIS A 468 1.13 -18.73 -0.33
CA HIS A 468 -0.18 -18.23 -0.72
C HIS A 468 -0.74 -17.19 0.29
N LEU A 469 0.07 -16.78 1.27
CA LEU A 469 -0.24 -15.83 2.34
C LEU A 469 -1.25 -16.34 3.37
N ARG A 470 -1.43 -17.67 3.47
CA ARG A 470 -2.28 -18.31 4.50
C ARG A 470 -1.53 -18.41 5.80
N VAL A 471 -2.19 -18.19 6.93
CA VAL A 471 -1.55 -18.28 8.26
C VAL A 471 -1.27 -19.73 8.61
N ASN A 472 -0.01 -20.05 8.90
CA ASN A 472 0.40 -21.42 9.25
C ASN A 472 -0.26 -21.87 10.56
N GLY A 473 -0.79 -23.10 10.58
CA GLY A 473 -1.51 -23.66 11.73
C GLY A 473 -3.02 -23.39 11.73
N THR A 474 -3.55 -22.65 10.76
CA THR A 474 -5.00 -22.44 10.59
C THR A 474 -5.57 -23.37 9.51
N PRO A 475 -6.90 -23.63 9.49
CA PRO A 475 -7.54 -24.37 8.42
C PRO A 475 -7.24 -23.78 7.03
N LEU A 476 -6.97 -24.65 6.06
CA LEU A 476 -6.58 -24.25 4.71
C LEU A 476 -7.67 -23.38 4.04
N GLY A 477 -7.28 -22.19 3.60
CA GLY A 477 -8.13 -21.30 2.79
C GLY A 477 -9.05 -20.36 3.59
N ASP A 478 -8.99 -20.39 4.92
CA ASP A 478 -9.84 -19.57 5.79
C ASP A 478 -9.14 -18.28 6.27
N VAL A 479 -7.86 -18.36 6.66
CA VAL A 479 -7.17 -17.24 7.32
C VAL A 479 -5.88 -16.86 6.58
N TYR A 480 -5.75 -15.56 6.31
CA TYR A 480 -4.63 -14.96 5.59
C TYR A 480 -4.03 -13.81 6.41
N ALA A 481 -2.74 -13.52 6.23
CA ALA A 481 -2.10 -12.34 6.83
C ALA A 481 -1.23 -11.62 5.80
N ILE A 482 -1.29 -10.28 5.80
CA ILE A 482 -0.58 -9.42 4.83
C ILE A 482 -0.03 -8.16 5.50
N GLY A 483 1.02 -7.60 4.91
CA GLY A 483 1.71 -6.42 5.42
C GLY A 483 2.57 -6.74 6.65
N ASP A 484 2.83 -5.71 7.46
CA ASP A 484 3.85 -5.75 8.52
C ASP A 484 3.57 -6.71 9.68
N CYS A 485 2.34 -7.22 9.78
CA CYS A 485 2.01 -8.26 10.74
C CYS A 485 2.41 -9.67 10.30
N SER A 486 2.91 -9.84 9.07
CA SER A 486 3.17 -11.16 8.46
C SER A 486 4.56 -11.27 7.82
N THR A 487 5.05 -12.50 7.76
CA THR A 487 6.18 -12.90 6.92
C THR A 487 5.83 -14.19 6.18
N VAL A 488 6.38 -14.35 4.98
CA VAL A 488 6.31 -15.64 4.27
C VAL A 488 7.37 -16.54 4.88
N GLN A 489 7.01 -17.77 5.20
CA GLN A 489 7.92 -18.75 5.76
C GLN A 489 8.98 -19.12 4.71
N ASN A 490 10.24 -19.09 5.15
CA ASN A 490 11.42 -19.33 4.32
C ASN A 490 12.02 -20.72 4.52
N ASN A 491 11.34 -21.64 5.21
CA ASN A 491 11.85 -23.00 5.46
C ASN A 491 11.64 -23.89 4.22
N VAL A 492 12.38 -23.55 3.18
CA VAL A 492 12.33 -24.19 1.88
C VAL A 492 12.89 -25.62 2.02
N ALA A 493 13.84 -25.85 2.93
CA ALA A 493 14.42 -27.16 3.20
C ALA A 493 13.40 -28.18 3.68
N ASP A 494 12.65 -27.92 4.76
CA ASP A 494 11.73 -28.92 5.33
C ASP A 494 10.59 -29.26 4.37
N HIS A 495 10.10 -28.27 3.62
CA HIS A 495 9.09 -28.49 2.60
C HIS A 495 9.61 -29.29 1.40
N ILE A 496 10.84 -29.02 0.96
CA ILE A 496 11.45 -29.78 -0.14
C ILE A 496 11.77 -31.20 0.30
N VAL A 497 12.29 -31.40 1.51
CA VAL A 497 12.54 -32.74 2.05
C VAL A 497 11.25 -33.55 2.10
N THR A 498 10.14 -32.94 2.52
CA THR A 498 8.82 -33.59 2.51
C THR A 498 8.36 -33.92 1.09
N PHE A 499 8.54 -32.99 0.15
CA PHE A 499 8.24 -33.22 -1.26
C PHE A 499 9.08 -34.35 -1.86
N LEU A 500 10.39 -34.37 -1.62
CA LEU A 500 11.30 -35.39 -2.12
C LEU A 500 11.00 -36.76 -1.53
N ARG A 501 10.63 -36.82 -0.24
CA ARG A 501 10.08 -38.04 0.38
C ARG A 501 8.83 -38.53 -0.35
N SER A 502 7.90 -37.63 -0.66
CA SER A 502 6.69 -37.98 -1.42
C SER A 502 7.01 -38.45 -2.85
N LEU A 503 8.03 -37.88 -3.48
CA LEU A 503 8.47 -38.22 -4.83
C LEU A 503 9.22 -39.56 -4.85
N ALA A 504 10.07 -39.82 -3.87
CA ALA A 504 10.72 -41.11 -3.64
C ALA A 504 9.67 -42.21 -3.45
N TRP A 505 8.67 -41.96 -2.60
CA TRP A 505 7.54 -42.87 -2.39
C TRP A 505 6.75 -43.16 -3.67
N LYS A 506 6.42 -42.14 -4.47
CA LYS A 506 5.77 -42.30 -5.78
C LYS A 506 6.59 -43.11 -6.78
N ARG A 507 7.93 -43.03 -6.70
CA ARG A 507 8.87 -43.80 -7.52
C ARG A 507 9.23 -45.17 -6.92
N GLY A 508 8.64 -45.55 -5.79
CA GLY A 508 8.90 -46.82 -5.11
C GLY A 508 10.31 -46.93 -4.51
N LYS A 509 10.97 -45.80 -4.24
CA LYS A 509 12.32 -45.74 -3.64
C LYS A 509 12.25 -45.27 -2.20
N ASP A 510 13.15 -45.77 -1.36
CA ASP A 510 13.32 -45.28 0.01
C ASP A 510 13.91 -43.86 -0.03
N PRO A 511 13.27 -42.86 0.61
CA PRO A 511 13.77 -41.49 0.66
C PRO A 511 15.22 -41.34 1.15
N GLU A 512 15.70 -42.23 2.02
CA GLU A 512 17.06 -42.16 2.56
C GLU A 512 18.12 -42.72 1.58
N THR A 513 17.68 -43.45 0.55
CA THR A 513 18.55 -44.00 -0.52
C THR A 513 18.48 -43.20 -1.82
N LEU A 514 17.74 -42.09 -1.83
CA LEU A 514 17.51 -41.28 -3.01
C LEU A 514 18.77 -40.47 -3.37
N GLN A 515 19.45 -40.87 -4.44
CA GLN A 515 20.50 -40.07 -5.08
C GLN A 515 19.89 -39.21 -6.18
N LEU A 516 20.08 -37.89 -6.11
CA LEU A 516 19.60 -36.95 -7.13
C LEU A 516 20.70 -36.64 -8.13
N HIS A 517 20.50 -37.08 -9.38
CA HIS A 517 21.35 -36.64 -10.48
C HIS A 517 21.07 -35.18 -10.83
N PHE A 518 22.02 -34.51 -11.47
CA PHE A 518 21.88 -33.10 -11.86
C PHE A 518 20.66 -32.82 -12.76
N SER A 519 20.20 -33.80 -13.54
CA SER A 519 18.96 -33.72 -14.33
C SER A 519 17.71 -33.67 -13.45
N ASP A 520 17.63 -34.51 -12.41
CA ASP A 520 16.54 -34.48 -11.42
C ASP A 520 16.61 -33.19 -10.58
N TRP A 521 17.82 -32.69 -10.29
CA TRP A 521 18.01 -31.41 -9.59
C TRP A 521 17.40 -30.22 -10.35
N ARG A 522 17.46 -30.20 -11.69
CA ARG A 522 16.78 -29.16 -12.48
C ARG A 522 15.26 -29.21 -12.34
N GLU A 523 14.66 -30.40 -12.32
CA GLU A 523 13.22 -30.57 -12.12
C GLU A 523 12.81 -30.13 -10.72
N VAL A 524 13.55 -30.57 -9.70
CA VAL A 524 13.36 -30.13 -8.31
C VAL A 524 13.48 -28.62 -8.21
N ALA A 525 14.52 -28.02 -8.79
CA ALA A 525 14.70 -26.57 -8.77
C ALA A 525 13.56 -25.80 -9.46
N GLN A 526 12.97 -26.35 -10.53
CA GLN A 526 11.78 -25.76 -11.16
C GLN A 526 10.54 -25.79 -10.25
N ASP A 527 10.31 -26.91 -9.57
CA ASP A 527 9.22 -27.03 -8.60
C ASP A 527 9.42 -26.15 -7.37
N VAL A 528 10.66 -26.05 -6.88
CA VAL A 528 11.04 -25.12 -5.80
C VAL A 528 10.80 -23.68 -6.22
N ARG A 529 11.19 -23.30 -7.44
CA ARG A 529 10.90 -21.96 -7.98
C ARG A 529 9.40 -21.68 -8.06
N LYS A 530 8.57 -22.67 -8.39
CA LYS A 530 7.11 -22.53 -8.49
C LYS A 530 6.46 -22.39 -7.11
N ARG A 531 6.89 -23.19 -6.14
CA ARG A 531 6.34 -23.22 -4.78
C ARG A 531 6.89 -22.11 -3.88
N PHE A 532 8.18 -21.80 -4.03
CA PHE A 532 8.95 -20.82 -3.24
C PHE A 532 9.67 -19.82 -4.15
N PRO A 533 8.95 -18.87 -4.76
CA PRO A 533 9.55 -17.87 -5.65
C PRO A 533 10.66 -17.03 -5.00
N GLN A 534 10.65 -16.87 -3.67
CA GLN A 534 11.66 -16.13 -2.93
C GLN A 534 13.04 -16.81 -2.93
N ALA A 535 13.07 -18.15 -3.06
CA ALA A 535 14.31 -18.92 -3.14
C ALA A 535 15.04 -18.79 -4.47
N VAL A 536 14.38 -18.26 -5.50
CA VAL A 536 14.87 -18.26 -6.89
C VAL A 536 16.19 -17.52 -7.03
N ASN A 537 16.38 -16.40 -6.33
CA ASN A 537 17.63 -15.65 -6.38
C ASN A 537 18.83 -16.47 -5.86
N HIS A 538 18.60 -17.28 -4.83
CA HIS A 538 19.61 -18.19 -4.28
C HIS A 538 19.82 -19.43 -5.16
N LEU A 539 18.90 -19.71 -6.09
CA LEU A 539 18.95 -20.83 -7.02
C LEU A 539 19.44 -20.43 -8.43
N LYS A 540 19.89 -19.18 -8.66
CA LYS A 540 20.28 -18.68 -10.00
C LYS A 540 21.51 -19.39 -10.62
N ARG A 541 22.35 -20.06 -9.82
CA ARG A 541 23.55 -20.79 -10.28
C ARG A 541 23.54 -22.24 -9.79
N LEU A 542 22.50 -22.98 -10.18
CA LEU A 542 22.29 -24.37 -9.78
C LEU A 542 23.53 -25.24 -9.99
N ASP A 543 24.26 -25.04 -11.09
CA ASP A 543 25.44 -25.82 -11.46
C ASP A 543 26.60 -25.60 -10.48
N LYS A 544 26.83 -24.35 -10.06
CA LYS A 544 27.88 -24.02 -9.07
C LYS A 544 27.50 -24.48 -7.67
N LEU A 545 26.22 -24.33 -7.30
CA LEU A 545 25.69 -24.81 -6.03
C LEU A 545 25.73 -26.34 -5.94
N PHE A 546 25.37 -27.05 -7.01
CA PHE A 546 25.45 -28.51 -7.05
C PHE A 546 26.90 -28.97 -6.82
N ASN A 547 27.86 -28.40 -7.55
CA ASN A 547 29.28 -28.76 -7.42
C ASN A 547 29.91 -28.34 -6.06
N GLU A 548 29.39 -27.31 -5.39
CA GLU A 548 29.87 -26.89 -4.06
C GLU A 548 29.47 -27.89 -2.96
N PHE A 549 28.36 -28.60 -3.16
CA PHE A 549 27.77 -29.49 -2.14
C PHE A 549 27.91 -30.98 -2.44
N ASP A 550 28.20 -31.35 -3.69
CA ASP A 550 28.68 -32.68 -4.09
C ASP A 550 30.13 -32.86 -3.62
N LYS A 551 30.29 -33.25 -2.34
CA LYS A 551 31.60 -33.30 -1.68
C LYS A 551 32.43 -34.49 -2.14
N ASP A 552 31.75 -35.56 -2.52
CA ASP A 552 32.38 -36.80 -3.01
C ASP A 552 32.63 -36.77 -4.53
N GLN A 553 32.19 -35.72 -5.22
CA GLN A 553 32.31 -35.55 -6.68
C GLN A 553 31.69 -36.73 -7.44
N SER A 554 30.67 -37.36 -6.87
CA SER A 554 29.97 -38.50 -7.46
C SER A 554 29.11 -38.11 -8.66
N GLY A 555 28.83 -36.82 -8.85
CA GLY A 555 27.88 -36.33 -9.85
C GLY A 555 26.42 -36.47 -9.42
N THR A 556 26.18 -36.82 -8.15
CA THR A 556 24.85 -36.95 -7.54
C THR A 556 24.86 -36.32 -6.15
N LEU A 557 23.76 -35.70 -5.73
CA LEU A 557 23.61 -35.29 -4.33
C LEU A 557 22.89 -36.38 -3.56
N ASP A 558 23.52 -36.86 -2.49
CA ASP A 558 22.84 -37.71 -1.52
C ASP A 558 21.86 -36.90 -0.66
N PHE A 559 21.02 -37.58 0.12
CA PHE A 559 20.02 -36.93 0.96
C PHE A 559 20.62 -36.00 2.04
N GLY A 560 21.81 -36.34 2.55
CA GLY A 560 22.52 -35.54 3.55
C GLY A 560 23.09 -34.24 2.97
N GLU A 561 23.75 -34.33 1.82
CA GLU A 561 24.30 -33.20 1.08
C GLU A 561 23.21 -32.25 0.59
N LEU A 562 22.11 -32.81 0.08
CA LEU A 562 20.95 -32.04 -0.33
C LEU A 562 20.30 -31.30 0.83
N ARG A 563 20.13 -31.96 1.99
CA ARG A 563 19.59 -31.31 3.18
C ARG A 563 20.48 -30.15 3.62
N GLU A 564 21.80 -30.32 3.56
CA GLU A 564 22.74 -29.26 3.92
C GLU A 564 22.72 -28.08 2.94
N LEU A 565 22.63 -28.36 1.63
CA LEU A 565 22.43 -27.36 0.59
C LEU A 565 21.16 -26.53 0.85
N LEU A 566 20.04 -27.22 1.11
CA LEU A 566 18.76 -26.56 1.33
C LEU A 566 18.76 -25.76 2.64
N ARG A 567 19.38 -26.27 3.70
CA ARG A 567 19.57 -25.55 4.96
C ARG A 567 20.42 -24.30 4.77
N GLN A 568 21.44 -24.35 3.92
CA GLN A 568 22.25 -23.17 3.61
C GLN A 568 21.45 -22.13 2.83
N ILE A 569 20.58 -22.56 1.91
CA ILE A 569 19.64 -21.66 1.21
C ILE A 569 18.70 -20.99 2.22
N ASP A 570 18.11 -21.75 3.13
CA ASP A 570 17.23 -21.22 4.18
C ASP A 570 17.95 -20.21 5.08
N SER A 571 19.21 -20.49 5.44
CA SER A 571 20.02 -19.56 6.26
C SER A 571 20.31 -18.24 5.55
N LYS A 572 20.29 -18.23 4.21
CA LYS A 572 20.52 -17.04 3.37
C LYS A 572 19.21 -16.32 3.00
N LEU A 573 18.06 -16.95 3.20
CA LEU A 573 16.74 -16.37 2.91
C LEU A 573 16.33 -15.36 3.99
N THR A 574 16.50 -14.08 3.69
CA THR A 574 15.99 -13.01 4.55
C THR A 574 14.47 -12.87 4.45
N SER A 575 13.82 -12.52 5.54
CA SER A 575 12.40 -12.14 5.51
C SER A 575 12.19 -10.89 4.65
N LEU A 576 11.01 -10.79 4.04
CA LEU A 576 10.67 -9.63 3.22
C LEU A 576 10.61 -8.35 4.08
N PRO A 577 11.01 -7.19 3.55
CA PRO A 577 11.06 -5.95 4.31
C PRO A 577 9.65 -5.44 4.68
N ALA A 578 9.50 -4.92 5.89
CA ALA A 578 8.26 -4.30 6.39
C ALA A 578 8.03 -2.93 5.72
N THR A 579 7.37 -2.94 4.56
CA THR A 579 7.16 -1.76 3.71
C THR A 579 5.73 -1.66 3.20
N ALA A 580 5.28 -0.42 3.00
CA ALA A 580 4.02 -0.11 2.33
C ALA A 580 3.91 -0.78 0.94
N GLN A 581 5.01 -0.81 0.19
CA GLN A 581 5.06 -1.45 -1.12
C GLN A 581 4.77 -2.95 -1.04
N ARG A 582 5.40 -3.67 -0.10
CA ARG A 582 5.14 -5.10 0.11
C ARG A 582 3.67 -5.32 0.50
N ALA A 583 3.17 -4.56 1.46
CA ALA A 583 1.78 -4.66 1.91
C ALA A 583 0.80 -4.41 0.75
N HIS A 584 1.08 -3.41 -0.09
CA HIS A 584 0.27 -3.10 -1.27
C HIS A 584 0.25 -4.26 -2.28
N GLN A 585 1.41 -4.84 -2.61
CA GLN A 585 1.50 -5.97 -3.53
C GLN A 585 0.81 -7.22 -2.98
N GLN A 586 0.94 -7.50 -1.67
CA GLN A 586 0.24 -8.61 -1.01
C GLN A 586 -1.29 -8.41 -1.06
N GLY A 587 -1.78 -7.19 -0.81
CA GLY A 587 -3.20 -6.87 -0.91
C GLY A 587 -3.74 -7.06 -2.34
N GLN A 588 -3.04 -6.55 -3.36
CA GLN A 588 -3.41 -6.75 -4.77
C GLN A 588 -3.39 -8.23 -5.18
N TYR A 589 -2.37 -8.96 -4.74
CA TYR A 589 -2.27 -10.40 -4.98
C TYR A 589 -3.47 -11.14 -4.39
N LEU A 590 -3.80 -10.86 -3.14
CA LEU A 590 -4.89 -11.53 -2.43
C LEU A 590 -6.26 -11.19 -3.04
N ALA A 591 -6.47 -9.93 -3.46
CA ALA A 591 -7.67 -9.53 -4.20
C ALA A 591 -7.84 -10.32 -5.49
N ARG A 592 -6.79 -10.41 -6.32
CA ARG A 592 -6.83 -11.15 -7.58
C ARG A 592 -7.08 -12.64 -7.36
N LYS A 593 -6.51 -13.21 -6.29
CA LYS A 593 -6.78 -14.60 -5.90
C LYS A 593 -8.25 -14.77 -5.51
N PHE A 594 -8.79 -13.92 -4.63
CA PHE A 594 -10.19 -13.99 -4.20
C PHE A 594 -11.17 -13.78 -5.36
N ASN A 595 -10.93 -12.80 -6.23
CA ASN A 595 -11.72 -12.56 -7.45
C ASN A 595 -11.74 -13.76 -8.42
N ARG A 596 -10.71 -14.61 -8.40
CA ARG A 596 -10.70 -15.86 -9.16
C ARG A 596 -11.43 -16.97 -8.40
N MET A 597 -11.22 -17.07 -7.09
CA MET A 597 -11.88 -18.07 -6.25
C MET A 597 -13.41 -17.95 -6.30
N SER A 598 -13.94 -16.72 -6.24
CA SER A 598 -15.39 -16.45 -6.32
C SER A 598 -16.02 -17.00 -7.59
N ARG A 599 -15.34 -16.88 -8.74
CA ARG A 599 -15.83 -17.34 -10.04
C ARG A 599 -15.77 -18.86 -10.22
N ILE A 600 -14.78 -19.48 -9.60
CA ILE A 600 -14.51 -20.91 -9.79
C ILE A 600 -15.36 -21.74 -8.80
N ALA A 601 -15.77 -21.18 -7.66
CA ALA A 601 -16.68 -21.84 -6.71
C ALA A 601 -18.01 -22.32 -7.36
N GLU A 602 -18.44 -21.72 -8.48
CA GLU A 602 -19.63 -22.14 -9.22
C GLU A 602 -19.40 -23.30 -10.22
N GLY A 603 -18.14 -23.70 -10.49
CA GLY A 603 -17.82 -24.64 -11.57
C GLY A 603 -16.66 -25.62 -11.36
N LEU A 604 -16.02 -25.65 -10.18
CA LEU A 604 -14.90 -26.55 -9.89
C LEU A 604 -15.33 -28.02 -9.95
N ARG A 605 -14.79 -28.75 -10.92
CA ARG A 605 -14.86 -30.21 -10.97
C ARG A 605 -13.87 -30.75 -9.93
N VAL A 606 -14.34 -31.65 -9.06
CA VAL A 606 -13.59 -32.30 -7.96
C VAL A 606 -12.22 -32.86 -8.39
N ASN A 607 -12.04 -33.16 -9.68
CA ASN A 607 -10.80 -33.76 -10.23
C ASN A 607 -9.63 -32.78 -10.41
N GLU A 608 -9.79 -31.46 -10.23
CA GLU A 608 -8.71 -30.46 -10.40
C GLU A 608 -8.08 -29.99 -9.07
N ILE A 609 -8.63 -30.41 -7.92
CA ILE A 609 -8.10 -30.04 -6.60
C ILE A 609 -7.13 -31.13 -6.13
N TYR A 610 -5.84 -30.92 -6.37
CA TYR A 610 -4.80 -31.80 -5.83
C TYR A 610 -4.69 -31.58 -4.31
N GLU A 611 -4.89 -32.65 -3.51
CA GLU A 611 -4.76 -32.66 -2.04
C GLU A 611 -5.65 -31.66 -1.26
N GLY A 612 -6.72 -31.13 -1.87
CA GLY A 612 -7.63 -30.19 -1.19
C GLY A 612 -7.17 -28.72 -1.19
N ASP A 613 -6.04 -28.38 -1.81
CA ASP A 613 -5.52 -27.00 -1.85
C ASP A 613 -6.13 -26.17 -3.00
N VAL A 614 -7.27 -25.52 -2.71
CA VAL A 614 -7.95 -24.65 -3.67
C VAL A 614 -7.12 -23.40 -4.02
N ASP A 615 -6.40 -22.82 -3.05
CA ASP A 615 -5.60 -21.62 -3.30
C ASP A 615 -4.51 -21.86 -4.35
N ALA A 616 -3.83 -23.01 -4.27
CA ALA A 616 -2.80 -23.41 -5.22
C ALA A 616 -3.34 -23.72 -6.62
N ALA A 617 -4.57 -24.25 -6.71
CA ALA A 617 -5.24 -24.49 -7.99
C ALA A 617 -5.68 -23.18 -8.68
N VAL A 618 -6.08 -22.17 -7.90
CA VAL A 618 -6.70 -20.95 -8.43
C VAL A 618 -5.69 -19.85 -8.78
N HIS A 619 -4.58 -19.75 -8.04
CA HIS A 619 -3.62 -18.69 -8.23
C HIS A 619 -2.19 -19.14 -7.91
N LYS A 620 -1.20 -18.66 -8.66
CA LYS A 620 0.23 -18.91 -8.38
C LYS A 620 0.65 -18.30 -7.03
N ALA A 621 1.73 -18.79 -6.43
CA ALA A 621 2.34 -18.26 -5.22
C ALA A 621 2.70 -16.76 -5.31
N PHE A 622 2.75 -16.10 -4.16
CA PHE A 622 3.12 -14.69 -4.03
C PHE A 622 4.61 -14.48 -4.32
N GLU A 623 4.90 -13.48 -5.15
CA GLU A 623 6.24 -13.07 -5.52
C GLU A 623 6.37 -11.57 -5.27
N TYR A 624 7.30 -11.20 -4.38
CA TYR A 624 7.56 -9.79 -4.08
C TYR A 624 8.47 -9.20 -5.15
N ARG A 625 8.09 -8.04 -5.68
CA ARG A 625 8.92 -7.26 -6.60
C ARG A 625 9.36 -5.98 -5.92
N HIS A 626 10.65 -5.83 -5.65
CA HIS A 626 11.21 -4.54 -5.24
C HIS A 626 11.15 -3.57 -6.43
N LEU A 627 10.78 -2.32 -6.17
CA LEU A 627 10.49 -1.29 -7.20
C LEU A 627 11.41 -0.08 -7.01
N GLY A 628 12.41 -0.23 -6.15
CA GLY A 628 13.20 0.86 -5.62
C GLY A 628 12.72 1.39 -4.27
N SER A 629 13.56 2.24 -3.70
CA SER A 629 13.40 2.94 -2.43
C SER A 629 13.68 4.42 -2.68
N LEU A 630 12.92 5.30 -2.02
CA LEU A 630 13.04 6.75 -2.15
C LEU A 630 13.11 7.39 -0.77
N ALA A 631 13.94 8.42 -0.62
CA ALA A 631 13.94 9.24 0.59
C ALA A 631 14.15 10.72 0.26
N TYR A 632 13.40 11.58 0.95
CA TYR A 632 13.66 13.01 0.98
C TYR A 632 14.83 13.33 1.94
N VAL A 633 15.75 14.20 1.51
CA VAL A 633 16.98 14.53 2.27
C VAL A 633 17.23 16.04 2.35
N GLY A 634 16.18 16.87 2.27
CA GLY A 634 16.27 18.32 2.49
C GLY A 634 16.60 19.09 1.22
N ASN A 635 15.58 19.68 0.60
CA ASN A 635 15.62 20.33 -0.72
C ASN A 635 16.28 19.46 -1.83
N SER A 636 16.30 18.14 -1.61
CA SER A 636 16.96 17.13 -2.41
C SER A 636 16.28 15.78 -2.12
N ALA A 637 16.40 14.82 -3.03
CA ALA A 637 15.88 13.47 -2.84
C ALA A 637 16.85 12.43 -3.41
N VAL A 638 16.78 11.22 -2.85
CA VAL A 638 17.57 10.07 -3.26
C VAL A 638 16.68 8.93 -3.74
N PHE A 639 17.16 8.22 -4.75
CA PHE A 639 16.49 7.10 -5.39
C PHE A 639 17.47 5.94 -5.48
N ASP A 640 17.04 4.79 -5.01
CA ASP A 640 17.72 3.51 -5.23
C ASP A 640 16.72 2.59 -5.92
N LEU A 641 16.90 2.32 -7.21
CA LEU A 641 15.97 1.53 -8.02
C LEU A 641 16.31 0.03 -8.05
N GLY A 642 17.35 -0.40 -7.31
CA GLY A 642 17.88 -1.76 -7.35
C GLY A 642 18.85 -2.00 -8.51
N ASP A 643 19.49 -3.18 -8.49
CA ASP A 643 20.47 -3.62 -9.50
C ASP A 643 21.62 -2.60 -9.76
N GLY A 644 21.98 -1.82 -8.74
CA GLY A 644 23.03 -0.80 -8.82
C GLY A 644 22.60 0.50 -9.49
N TRP A 645 21.33 0.65 -9.86
CA TRP A 645 20.80 1.90 -10.41
C TRP A 645 20.34 2.82 -9.29
N ASN A 646 21.16 3.81 -8.97
CA ASN A 646 20.80 4.87 -8.02
C ASN A 646 21.02 6.25 -8.64
N PHE A 647 20.24 7.23 -8.17
CA PHE A 647 20.49 8.62 -8.47
C PHE A 647 20.05 9.50 -7.31
N ALA A 648 20.78 10.59 -7.12
CA ALA A 648 20.48 11.62 -6.15
C ALA A 648 20.53 12.97 -6.85
N GLY A 649 19.77 13.95 -6.36
CA GLY A 649 19.79 15.28 -6.95
C GLY A 649 19.10 16.33 -6.11
N GLY A 650 19.30 17.60 -6.48
CA GLY A 650 18.64 18.75 -5.86
C GLY A 650 17.16 18.84 -6.24
N LEU A 651 16.71 20.05 -6.58
CA LEU A 651 15.29 20.36 -6.74
C LEU A 651 14.54 19.49 -7.76
N TRP A 652 15.18 19.11 -8.88
CA TRP A 652 14.55 18.22 -9.88
C TRP A 652 14.20 16.85 -9.28
N ALA A 653 15.04 16.32 -8.39
CA ALA A 653 14.83 15.03 -7.75
C ALA A 653 13.70 15.12 -6.72
N VAL A 654 13.53 16.28 -6.06
CA VAL A 654 12.36 16.55 -5.21
C VAL A 654 11.08 16.51 -6.04
N TYR A 655 11.05 17.10 -7.24
CA TYR A 655 9.87 17.01 -8.10
C TYR A 655 9.61 15.60 -8.60
N ALA A 656 10.65 14.83 -8.92
CA ALA A 656 10.51 13.42 -9.26
C ALA A 656 9.93 12.61 -8.09
N TRP A 657 10.42 12.85 -6.86
CA TRP A 657 9.96 12.22 -5.62
C TRP A 657 8.48 12.56 -5.38
N ARG A 658 8.11 13.84 -5.48
CA ARG A 658 6.72 14.31 -5.36
C ARG A 658 5.82 13.64 -6.40
N SER A 659 6.30 13.49 -7.63
CA SER A 659 5.54 12.86 -8.72
C SER A 659 5.24 11.39 -8.44
N VAL A 660 6.22 10.63 -7.92
CA VAL A 660 6.03 9.22 -7.54
C VAL A 660 4.97 9.11 -6.44
N TYR A 661 5.10 9.88 -5.35
CA TYR A 661 4.14 9.81 -4.25
C TYR A 661 2.76 10.36 -4.61
N PHE A 662 2.69 11.38 -5.46
CA PHE A 662 1.43 11.86 -6.04
C PHE A 662 0.72 10.75 -6.83
N ALA A 663 1.45 10.01 -7.68
CA ALA A 663 0.89 8.90 -8.44
C ALA A 663 0.42 7.75 -7.52
N GLN A 664 1.18 7.44 -6.47
CA GLN A 664 0.88 6.36 -5.52
C GLN A 664 -0.23 6.70 -4.51
N SER A 665 -0.60 7.97 -4.36
CA SER A 665 -1.68 8.40 -3.47
C SER A 665 -3.00 7.67 -3.76
N VAL A 666 -3.76 7.39 -2.70
CA VAL A 666 -4.87 6.41 -2.74
C VAL A 666 -6.09 6.90 -3.53
N SER A 667 -6.40 8.20 -3.48
CA SER A 667 -7.59 8.77 -4.13
C SER A 667 -7.25 10.03 -4.95
N PHE A 668 -8.14 10.38 -5.88
CA PHE A 668 -8.01 11.64 -6.62
C PHE A 668 -8.13 12.85 -5.68
N ARG A 669 -8.95 12.73 -4.63
CA ARG A 669 -9.08 13.77 -3.58
C ARG A 669 -7.74 14.01 -2.89
N THR A 670 -7.07 12.98 -2.38
CA THR A 670 -5.79 13.16 -1.69
C THR A 670 -4.73 13.75 -2.60
N ARG A 671 -4.72 13.39 -3.89
CA ARG A 671 -3.84 14.01 -4.90
C ARG A 671 -4.07 15.51 -5.04
N ILE A 672 -5.32 15.95 -5.22
CA ILE A 672 -5.64 17.38 -5.31
C ILE A 672 -5.21 18.10 -4.03
N LEU A 673 -5.52 17.53 -2.86
CA LEU A 673 -5.16 18.15 -1.58
C LEU A 673 -3.64 18.29 -1.42
N MET A 674 -2.86 17.25 -1.76
CA MET A 674 -1.40 17.33 -1.74
C MET A 674 -0.86 18.38 -2.70
N ALA A 675 -1.41 18.48 -3.92
CA ALA A 675 -1.02 19.52 -4.87
C ALA A 675 -1.34 20.93 -4.36
N MET A 676 -2.50 21.11 -3.74
CA MET A 676 -2.89 22.37 -3.11
C MET A 676 -1.97 22.72 -1.94
N ASP A 677 -1.58 21.74 -1.13
CA ASP A 677 -0.66 21.96 -0.01
C ASP A 677 0.74 22.37 -0.49
N TRP A 678 1.29 21.70 -1.51
CA TRP A 678 2.55 22.12 -2.10
C TRP A 678 2.47 23.51 -2.75
N ALA A 679 1.34 23.85 -3.38
CA ALA A 679 1.11 25.18 -3.93
C ALA A 679 1.02 26.24 -2.82
N LYS A 680 0.24 25.98 -1.77
CA LYS A 680 0.13 26.86 -0.59
C LYS A 680 1.49 27.07 0.06
N ARG A 681 2.25 25.99 0.28
CA ARG A 681 3.62 26.09 0.81
C ARG A 681 4.51 26.96 -0.08
N GLY A 682 4.46 26.75 -1.39
CA GLY A 682 5.27 27.51 -2.34
C GLY A 682 4.94 29.01 -2.36
N LEU A 683 3.67 29.38 -2.12
CA LEU A 683 3.20 30.76 -2.16
C LEU A 683 3.31 31.47 -0.80
N PHE A 684 3.07 30.76 0.31
CA PHE A 684 2.87 31.36 1.63
C PHE A 684 3.84 30.85 2.70
N GLY A 685 4.69 29.86 2.40
CA GLY A 685 5.48 29.16 3.41
C GLY A 685 4.69 28.08 4.15
N ARG A 686 5.30 27.47 5.17
CA ARG A 686 4.64 26.45 5.99
C ARG A 686 3.68 27.09 7.00
N ASP A 687 2.67 26.32 7.41
CA ASP A 687 1.78 26.72 8.49
C ASP A 687 2.45 26.46 9.86
N LEU A 688 2.58 27.51 10.65
CA LEU A 688 3.24 27.52 11.96
C LEU A 688 2.27 27.41 13.14
N MET A 689 0.98 27.17 12.89
CA MET A 689 -0.01 26.99 13.96
C MET A 689 0.18 25.68 14.75
N SER A 690 -0.16 25.70 16.05
CA SER A 690 -0.31 24.53 16.93
C SER A 690 -1.77 24.43 17.42
N PHE A 691 -2.29 23.21 17.57
CA PHE A 691 -3.73 22.92 17.81
C PHE A 691 -4.03 22.14 19.08
#